data_AF-A0A258NFA6-F1
#
_entry.id   AF-A0A258NFA6-F1
#
_cell.length_a   1.000
_cell.length_b   1.000
_cell.length_c   1.000
_cell.angle_alpha   90.00
_cell.angle_beta   90.00
_cell.angle_gamma   90.00
#
_symmetry.space_group_name_H-M   'P 1'
#
loop_
_entity.id
_entity.type
_entity.pdbx_description
1 polymer ?
#
loop_
_entity_poly.entity_id
_entity_poly.type
_entity_poly.pdbx_seq_one_letter_code
_entity_poly.pdbx_strand_id
1 'polypeptide(L)'
;MPGIAKQLQERYASVDWPPGARTLATLLGKLDSGDAVWWRKRPEHAACLVQLLDLELLDLGLAGPRAAAHVIEFPAFPGMPSLDLRRDGKWQLGSEKPVLTEDRPSSAHSLEEWFAPSPGWRRPPCELNWLCVADDLERHLLAKTLEAAGHYELVFAQTLDDVSGRLASTKPLVVAVSGMGANADADFTALALRPEGVGLLVIAPYALPTRPEMGGHGYLSWERASLQGRERIAFDLSTAGGGLWSKVHRWVWKRFPDWRVRFLAWLERHFDKAGKDSLYSATGVQAWLARFDPQEEWFHTVSDLLSLCLGFEGEKKLPNEDDAQAGHTLVAALQHSQPAFIGARLAELCLARWRCSHVAWNGALSLDAWAALMPLGPVVLGDDDLTPIVQGKTAAQRKKAADALSQRLQGANPQFLLQGGLLKPVAGTYEFQHRSLANLLVRDQLLADMVDAPLSNWAWACFDAERCRLVDAALDALPLKALQVLASRDTELEALGVAAIGASEAVFYAVGRRIAKGEITSSVDAFVPLARSVLARLDMDEVEWSLPVPWSRSMDSEKDQLEWISACWAWSLMPTPRLASGASWLFPGWDAVLPQPPGWLTSLWPDKDVEQLPRWWQLFFQIAEEWVKDLDAPPPDVPRVLKMAYLVKAAHGGWQAQPSWWDELLHFDNIGWIDEALVDKFGKAMAQEAAKRLWPSYLGWEAAEKTGVESWSRHSWRVRRWLLESLPIPWAIDCLDVAGRVYLASFPQTLPPSWRGPLLLSLNEQWKTIPFGEEFAFLRRFGPTIADELEQLLEHKLLLRGAAANWIWRWNAPRAGDLLQHAEALTAEAWSELFYACPTEQLPMALGALQAHPDRLTRAERAAWVRQKLPASGGLAQSLLALLHAERRPAEGLASGSAA
;
A
#
# COMPACT_ATOMS: atom_id res chain seq x y z
N MET A 1 -31.51 36.58 27.40
CA MET A 1 -32.93 36.34 27.04
C MET A 1 -33.92 37.43 27.43
N PRO A 2 -33.98 37.94 28.68
CA PRO A 2 -34.96 38.97 29.05
C PRO A 2 -34.81 40.30 28.28
N GLY A 3 -33.57 40.68 27.93
CA GLY A 3 -33.28 41.88 27.13
C GLY A 3 -33.77 41.77 25.67
N ILE A 4 -33.62 40.59 25.05
CA ILE A 4 -34.09 40.31 23.68
C ILE A 4 -35.63 40.30 23.64
N ALA A 5 -36.28 39.69 24.65
CA ALA A 5 -37.74 39.69 24.77
C ALA A 5 -38.32 41.11 24.86
N LYS A 6 -37.67 41.98 25.65
CA LYS A 6 -38.07 43.39 25.77
C LYS A 6 -37.85 44.16 24.46
N GLN A 7 -36.72 43.94 23.80
CA GLN A 7 -36.43 44.57 22.49
C GLN A 7 -37.36 44.10 21.36
N LEU A 8 -37.81 42.84 21.37
CA LEU A 8 -38.81 42.36 20.40
C LEU A 8 -40.16 43.06 20.58
N GLN A 9 -40.61 43.20 21.83
CA GLN A 9 -41.87 43.88 22.16
C GLN A 9 -41.79 45.38 21.88
N GLU A 10 -40.64 46.02 22.08
CA GLU A 10 -40.43 47.45 21.84
C GLU A 10 -40.23 47.78 20.36
N ARG A 11 -39.43 46.99 19.62
CA ARG A 11 -39.07 47.26 18.21
C ARG A 11 -40.12 46.75 17.21
N TYR A 12 -40.89 45.73 17.58
CA TYR A 12 -41.93 45.13 16.75
C TYR A 12 -43.28 45.11 17.48
N ALA A 13 -43.69 46.26 18.04
CA ALA A 13 -44.92 46.41 18.82
C ALA A 13 -46.22 46.16 18.02
N SER A 14 -46.15 46.14 16.69
CA SER A 14 -47.27 45.85 15.79
C SER A 14 -47.62 44.36 15.70
N VAL A 15 -46.75 43.48 16.21
CA VAL A 15 -46.94 42.02 16.20
C VAL A 15 -47.50 41.59 17.56
N ASP A 16 -48.53 40.73 17.56
CA ASP A 16 -49.23 40.30 18.80
C ASP A 16 -48.36 39.35 19.64
N TRP A 17 -47.59 39.90 20.58
CA TRP A 17 -46.67 39.14 21.43
C TRP A 17 -47.35 38.58 22.68
N PRO A 18 -46.90 37.42 23.20
CA PRO A 18 -47.38 36.87 24.47
C PRO A 18 -47.28 37.87 25.61
N PRO A 19 -48.29 37.95 26.50
CA PRO A 19 -48.33 38.95 27.55
C PRO A 19 -47.18 38.74 28.56
N GLY A 20 -46.40 39.81 28.74
CA GLY A 20 -45.28 39.88 29.67
C GLY A 20 -43.96 39.40 29.09
N ALA A 21 -42.92 40.24 29.23
CA ALA A 21 -41.55 39.95 28.79
C ALA A 21 -40.99 38.62 29.35
N ARG A 22 -41.50 38.16 30.50
CA ARG A 22 -41.12 36.89 31.13
C ARG A 22 -41.62 35.68 30.34
N THR A 23 -42.82 35.75 29.77
CA THR A 23 -43.43 34.67 28.97
C THR A 23 -42.70 34.53 27.63
N LEU A 24 -42.40 35.65 26.98
CA LEU A 24 -41.61 35.67 25.74
C LEU A 24 -40.16 35.24 25.98
N ALA A 25 -39.55 35.62 27.11
CA ALA A 25 -38.24 35.12 27.50
C ALA A 25 -38.23 33.59 27.72
N THR A 26 -39.30 33.02 28.28
CA THR A 26 -39.47 31.56 28.39
C THR A 26 -39.59 30.89 27.02
N LEU A 27 -40.30 31.50 26.06
CA LEU A 27 -40.44 30.97 24.70
C LEU A 27 -39.15 31.08 23.87
N LEU A 28 -38.36 32.14 24.10
CA LEU A 28 -37.01 32.25 23.56
C LEU A 28 -36.10 31.19 24.20
N GLY A 29 -36.20 30.96 25.52
CA GLY A 29 -35.46 29.90 26.20
C GLY A 29 -35.84 28.51 25.70
N LYS A 30 -37.12 28.30 25.35
CA LYS A 30 -37.58 27.05 24.72
C LYS A 30 -36.99 26.85 23.33
N LEU A 31 -36.91 27.91 22.52
CA LEU A 31 -36.26 27.87 21.21
C LEU A 31 -34.76 27.54 21.34
N ASP A 32 -34.08 28.18 22.30
CA ASP A 32 -32.67 27.91 22.62
C ASP A 32 -32.44 26.46 23.07
N SER A 33 -33.41 25.89 23.80
CA SER A 33 -33.42 24.46 24.16
C SER A 33 -33.90 23.51 23.03
N GLY A 34 -34.17 24.03 21.83
CA GLY A 34 -34.55 23.25 20.65
C GLY A 34 -36.05 22.96 20.49
N ASP A 35 -36.91 23.42 21.40
CA ASP A 35 -38.38 23.37 21.26
C ASP A 35 -38.87 24.55 20.41
N ALA A 36 -38.87 24.33 19.10
CA ALA A 36 -39.21 25.31 18.09
C ALA A 36 -40.70 25.32 17.70
N VAL A 37 -41.56 24.53 18.38
CA VAL A 37 -42.95 24.26 17.94
C VAL A 37 -43.80 25.54 17.90
N TRP A 38 -43.64 26.43 18.87
CA TRP A 38 -44.41 27.68 18.93
C TRP A 38 -44.00 28.65 17.81
N TRP A 39 -42.70 28.73 17.52
CA TRP A 39 -42.10 29.60 16.50
C TRP A 39 -42.39 29.12 15.08
N ARG A 40 -42.34 27.79 14.83
CA ARG A 40 -42.74 27.21 13.53
C ARG A 40 -44.21 27.46 13.18
N LYS A 41 -45.08 27.56 14.19
CA LYS A 41 -46.50 27.88 14.02
C LYS A 41 -46.78 29.39 13.85
N ARG A 42 -45.77 30.25 14.01
CA ARG A 42 -45.89 31.72 14.00
C ARG A 42 -44.73 32.35 13.21
N PRO A 43 -44.75 32.24 11.87
CA PRO A 43 -43.64 32.67 11.01
C PRO A 43 -43.39 34.18 11.06
N GLU A 44 -44.41 35.00 11.28
CA GLU A 44 -44.28 36.46 11.41
C GLU A 44 -43.46 36.86 12.65
N HIS A 45 -43.70 36.18 13.78
CA HIS A 45 -42.92 36.36 15.01
C HIS A 45 -41.49 35.85 14.86
N ALA A 46 -41.29 34.73 14.15
CA ALA A 46 -39.97 34.20 13.83
C ALA A 46 -39.17 35.14 12.93
N ALA A 47 -39.79 35.75 11.91
CA ALA A 47 -39.15 36.73 11.04
C ALA A 47 -38.66 37.96 11.81
N CYS A 48 -39.46 38.47 12.75
CA CYS A 48 -39.05 39.58 13.62
C CYS A 48 -37.83 39.24 14.51
N LEU A 49 -37.74 37.99 14.96
CA LEU A 49 -36.61 37.49 15.75
C LEU A 49 -35.32 37.37 14.91
N VAL A 50 -35.42 36.76 13.73
CA VAL A 50 -34.34 36.63 12.75
C VAL A 50 -33.80 38.01 12.36
N GLN A 51 -34.69 38.96 12.09
CA GLN A 51 -34.34 40.32 11.72
C GLN A 51 -33.76 41.15 12.89
N LEU A 52 -34.15 40.86 14.14
CA LEU A 52 -33.54 41.50 15.31
C LEU A 52 -32.12 41.02 15.56
N LEU A 53 -31.86 39.73 15.29
CA LEU A 53 -30.59 39.06 15.59
C LEU A 53 -29.62 39.03 14.41
N ASP A 54 -30.04 39.49 13.22
CA ASP A 54 -29.28 39.44 11.97
C ASP A 54 -28.81 38.01 11.61
N LEU A 55 -29.75 37.06 11.73
CA LEU A 55 -29.54 35.64 11.43
C LEU A 55 -30.41 35.20 10.25
N GLU A 56 -30.30 33.95 9.80
CA GLU A 56 -31.27 33.31 8.90
C GLU A 56 -32.26 32.42 9.67
N LEU A 57 -33.43 32.10 9.08
CA LEU A 57 -34.39 31.16 9.67
C LEU A 57 -33.79 29.74 9.87
N LEU A 58 -32.75 29.42 9.11
CA LEU A 58 -31.98 28.19 9.21
C LEU A 58 -31.20 28.13 10.53
N ASP A 59 -30.59 29.24 10.93
CA ASP A 59 -29.77 29.35 12.15
C ASP A 59 -30.61 29.20 13.42
N LEU A 60 -31.93 29.45 13.33
CA LEU A 60 -32.90 29.26 14.41
C LEU A 60 -33.60 27.89 14.38
N GLY A 61 -33.28 27.01 13.42
CA GLY A 61 -33.89 25.68 13.29
C GLY A 61 -35.37 25.70 12.88
N LEU A 62 -35.82 26.75 12.18
CA LEU A 62 -37.23 27.00 11.85
C LEU A 62 -37.62 26.68 10.40
N ALA A 63 -36.66 26.37 9.52
CA ALA A 63 -36.95 25.84 8.18
C ALA A 63 -37.54 24.41 8.24
N GLY A 64 -38.43 24.07 7.30
CA GLY A 64 -39.22 22.82 7.26
C GLY A 64 -38.41 21.51 7.29
N PRO A 65 -39.08 20.34 7.40
CA PRO A 65 -38.42 19.07 7.71
C PRO A 65 -37.54 18.60 6.55
N ARG A 66 -36.23 18.86 6.63
CA ARG A 66 -35.23 17.89 6.19
C ARG A 66 -35.27 16.72 7.18
N ALA A 67 -35.14 15.49 6.71
CA ALA A 67 -34.78 14.36 7.56
C ALA A 67 -33.64 14.83 8.47
N ALA A 68 -33.88 14.83 9.78
CA ALA A 68 -33.02 15.59 10.67
C ALA A 68 -31.64 14.92 10.67
N ALA A 69 -30.57 15.67 10.40
CA ALA A 69 -29.20 15.15 10.18
C ALA A 69 -28.61 14.28 11.32
N HIS A 70 -29.33 14.15 12.43
CA HIS A 70 -29.01 13.32 13.58
C HIS A 70 -29.65 11.91 13.55
N VAL A 71 -30.55 11.61 12.62
CA VAL A 71 -31.16 10.27 12.48
C VAL A 71 -30.53 9.54 11.30
N ILE A 72 -30.05 8.32 11.54
CA ILE A 72 -29.35 7.49 10.57
C ILE A 72 -30.19 6.25 10.24
N GLU A 73 -30.41 6.05 8.95
CA GLU A 73 -31.09 4.88 8.39
C GLU A 73 -30.06 3.95 7.73
N PHE A 74 -30.40 2.65 7.67
CA PHE A 74 -29.55 1.60 7.09
C PHE A 74 -30.19 1.00 5.83
N PRO A 75 -30.34 1.78 4.74
CA PRO A 75 -31.07 1.34 3.54
C PRO A 75 -30.41 0.14 2.82
N ALA A 76 -29.09 -0.03 2.98
CA ALA A 76 -28.34 -1.15 2.42
C ALA A 76 -28.55 -2.48 3.18
N PHE A 77 -29.23 -2.46 4.33
CA PHE A 77 -29.33 -3.60 5.24
C PHE A 77 -30.80 -3.85 5.65
N PRO A 78 -31.60 -4.51 4.80
CA PRO A 78 -32.99 -4.82 5.11
C PRO A 78 -33.10 -5.59 6.43
N GLY A 79 -33.91 -5.08 7.37
CA GLY A 79 -34.07 -5.64 8.70
C GLY A 79 -33.18 -5.00 9.79
N MET A 80 -32.35 -4.01 9.47
CA MET A 80 -31.61 -3.22 10.46
C MET A 80 -32.44 -2.02 10.98
N PRO A 81 -32.66 -1.87 12.31
CA PRO A 81 -33.38 -0.71 12.87
C PRO A 81 -32.57 0.61 12.78
N SER A 82 -33.25 1.77 12.70
CA SER A 82 -32.64 3.11 12.62
C SER A 82 -31.98 3.58 13.93
N LEU A 83 -31.10 4.59 13.85
CA LEU A 83 -30.29 5.10 14.96
C LEU A 83 -30.44 6.63 15.11
N ASP A 84 -30.78 7.12 16.31
CA ASP A 84 -30.88 8.55 16.63
C ASP A 84 -29.65 9.01 17.45
N LEU A 85 -28.76 9.78 16.83
CA LEU A 85 -27.51 10.26 17.44
C LEU A 85 -27.69 11.23 18.63
N ARG A 86 -28.90 11.76 18.86
CA ARG A 86 -29.20 12.64 20.00
C ARG A 86 -29.83 11.90 21.17
N ARG A 87 -30.56 10.80 20.91
CA ARG A 87 -31.35 10.08 21.92
C ARG A 87 -30.80 8.71 22.27
N ASP A 88 -30.18 8.04 21.31
CA ASP A 88 -29.53 6.76 21.53
C ASP A 88 -28.14 6.97 22.14
N GLY A 89 -27.71 6.02 22.97
CA GLY A 89 -26.40 6.09 23.62
C GLY A 89 -25.28 6.24 22.58
N LYS A 90 -24.17 6.85 23.00
CA LYS A 90 -23.02 7.07 22.11
C LYS A 90 -22.57 5.76 21.48
N TRP A 91 -22.49 5.73 20.15
CA TRP A 91 -21.79 4.69 19.41
C TRP A 91 -20.30 4.73 19.80
N GLN A 92 -19.92 3.89 20.77
CA GLN A 92 -18.59 3.92 21.38
C GLN A 92 -17.95 2.53 21.33
N LEU A 93 -17.40 2.22 20.17
CA LEU A 93 -16.57 1.04 19.96
C LEU A 93 -15.07 1.35 20.13
N GLY A 94 -14.70 2.64 20.36
CA GLY A 94 -13.31 3.11 20.59
C GLY A 94 -13.16 4.53 21.20
N SER A 95 -11.94 5.07 21.22
CA SER A 95 -11.58 6.45 21.70
C SER A 95 -10.23 6.96 21.11
N GLU A 96 -10.00 8.28 21.10
CA GLU A 96 -8.77 8.93 20.60
C GLU A 96 -7.61 8.96 21.61
N LYS A 97 -6.38 8.73 21.12
CA LYS A 97 -5.13 8.79 21.91
C LYS A 97 -3.99 9.42 21.10
N PRO A 98 -3.15 10.31 21.69
CA PRO A 98 -1.98 10.86 21.00
C PRO A 98 -0.91 9.80 20.77
N VAL A 99 -0.15 9.93 19.68
CA VAL A 99 1.01 9.09 19.39
C VAL A 99 2.25 9.76 20.01
N LEU A 100 2.78 9.23 21.12
CA LEU A 100 3.97 9.77 21.80
C LEU A 100 5.26 9.37 21.05
N THR A 101 6.12 10.34 20.69
CA THR A 101 7.53 10.14 20.30
C THR A 101 8.45 10.67 21.40
N GLU A 102 9.62 10.05 21.61
CA GLU A 102 10.39 10.05 22.88
C GLU A 102 10.97 11.36 23.43
N ASP A 103 10.71 12.54 22.84
CA ASP A 103 11.16 13.82 23.41
C ASP A 103 10.01 14.78 23.72
N ARG A 104 9.70 14.86 25.03
CA ARG A 104 8.71 15.70 25.73
C ARG A 104 7.24 15.46 25.37
N PRO A 105 6.36 15.18 26.36
CA PRO A 105 4.92 15.38 26.16
C PRO A 105 4.70 16.88 26.00
N SER A 106 4.44 17.33 24.77
CA SER A 106 3.76 18.60 24.60
C SER A 106 2.35 18.42 25.16
N SER A 107 2.18 18.77 26.45
CA SER A 107 0.89 18.89 27.13
C SER A 107 0.03 20.03 26.57
N ALA A 108 0.44 20.64 25.46
CA ALA A 108 -0.20 21.81 24.87
C ALA A 108 -1.16 21.46 23.71
N HIS A 109 -1.09 20.25 23.13
CA HIS A 109 -1.96 19.87 22.00
C HIS A 109 -3.11 18.98 22.47
N SER A 110 -4.35 19.36 22.14
CA SER A 110 -5.57 18.63 22.48
C SER A 110 -6.55 18.69 21.32
N LEU A 111 -7.29 17.60 21.07
CA LEU A 111 -8.40 17.61 20.13
C LEU A 111 -9.70 18.18 20.74
N GLU A 112 -9.70 18.60 22.01
CA GLU A 112 -10.86 19.24 22.65
C GLU A 112 -11.30 20.51 21.91
N GLU A 113 -10.36 21.23 21.30
CA GLU A 113 -10.67 22.39 20.46
C GLU A 113 -11.58 22.03 19.28
N TRP A 114 -11.58 20.77 18.83
CA TRP A 114 -12.40 20.24 17.75
C TRP A 114 -13.69 19.56 18.23
N PHE A 115 -13.65 18.78 19.32
CA PHE A 115 -14.79 17.99 19.81
C PHE A 115 -15.70 18.71 20.82
N ALA A 116 -15.17 19.64 21.61
CA ALA A 116 -15.90 20.33 22.68
C ALA A 116 -15.29 21.71 23.00
N PRO A 117 -15.28 22.66 22.05
CA PRO A 117 -14.66 23.97 22.26
C PRO A 117 -15.37 24.72 23.41
N SER A 118 -14.58 25.18 24.39
CA SER A 118 -15.10 25.96 25.52
C SER A 118 -15.56 27.36 25.06
N PRO A 119 -16.73 27.85 25.51
CA PRO A 119 -17.22 29.19 25.15
C PRO A 119 -16.27 30.28 25.70
N GLY A 120 -15.41 30.84 24.82
CA GLY A 120 -14.42 31.87 25.18
C GLY A 120 -13.06 31.78 24.47
N TRP A 121 -12.80 30.72 23.70
CA TRP A 121 -11.56 30.53 22.94
C TRP A 121 -11.40 31.60 21.82
N ARG A 122 -10.31 32.39 21.82
CA ARG A 122 -10.11 33.54 20.89
C ARG A 122 -9.16 33.30 19.70
N ARG A 123 -8.47 32.16 19.63
CA ARG A 123 -7.56 31.84 18.52
C ARG A 123 -8.05 30.63 17.73
N PRO A 124 -8.11 30.72 16.38
CA PRO A 124 -8.45 29.59 15.53
C PRO A 124 -7.32 28.53 15.53
N PRO A 125 -7.65 27.25 15.27
CA PRO A 125 -6.65 26.20 15.09
C PRO A 125 -5.66 26.54 13.96
N CYS A 126 -4.37 26.29 14.18
CA CYS A 126 -3.29 26.58 13.22
C CYS A 126 -2.38 25.38 12.91
N GLU A 127 -2.67 24.24 13.53
CA GLU A 127 -1.85 23.03 13.49
C GLU A 127 -2.46 21.96 12.59
N LEU A 128 -1.58 21.08 12.09
CA LEU A 128 -2.00 19.91 11.33
C LEU A 128 -2.15 18.70 12.27
N ASN A 129 -3.39 18.25 12.45
CA ASN A 129 -3.78 17.12 13.29
C ASN A 129 -4.31 15.94 12.45
N TRP A 130 -3.79 14.75 12.72
CA TRP A 130 -4.16 13.51 12.04
C TRP A 130 -4.84 12.51 13.00
N LEU A 131 -6.12 12.15 12.79
CA LEU A 131 -6.86 11.16 13.60
C LEU A 131 -7.27 9.92 12.77
N CYS A 132 -6.77 8.75 13.17
CA CYS A 132 -7.05 7.43 12.56
C CYS A 132 -8.35 6.77 13.07
N VAL A 133 -9.30 6.31 12.24
CA VAL A 133 -10.58 5.63 12.56
C VAL A 133 -10.95 4.55 11.51
N ALA A 134 -10.45 3.32 11.65
CA ALA A 134 -10.44 2.30 10.58
C ALA A 134 -11.81 1.80 10.08
N ASP A 135 -12.89 1.93 10.85
CA ASP A 135 -14.20 1.42 10.43
C ASP A 135 -14.99 2.42 9.59
N ASP A 136 -15.58 2.01 8.47
CA ASP A 136 -16.41 2.89 7.62
C ASP A 136 -17.67 3.36 8.33
N LEU A 137 -18.34 2.46 9.04
CA LEU A 137 -19.54 2.78 9.78
C LEU A 137 -19.18 3.62 11.02
N GLU A 138 -18.16 3.26 11.80
CA GLU A 138 -17.74 4.08 12.96
C GLU A 138 -17.24 5.47 12.55
N ARG A 139 -16.48 5.56 11.46
CA ARG A 139 -15.97 6.82 10.92
C ARG A 139 -17.10 7.71 10.42
N HIS A 140 -18.07 7.14 9.71
CA HIS A 140 -19.27 7.87 9.29
C HIS A 140 -20.05 8.40 10.50
N LEU A 141 -20.25 7.57 11.52
CA LEU A 141 -20.97 7.95 12.75
C LEU A 141 -20.23 9.02 13.57
N LEU A 142 -18.89 8.93 13.67
CA LEU A 142 -18.07 9.94 14.35
C LEU A 142 -18.13 11.29 13.63
N ALA A 143 -17.95 11.29 12.31
CA ALA A 143 -18.01 12.51 11.51
C ALA A 143 -19.41 13.15 11.53
N LYS A 144 -20.48 12.34 11.47
CA LYS A 144 -21.87 12.82 11.62
C LYS A 144 -22.16 13.40 13.02
N THR A 145 -21.49 12.91 14.05
CA THR A 145 -21.58 13.48 15.41
C THR A 145 -20.98 14.88 15.47
N LEU A 146 -19.84 15.11 14.79
CA LEU A 146 -19.22 16.44 14.66
C LEU A 146 -20.06 17.40 13.80
N GLU A 147 -20.64 16.90 12.71
CA GLU A 147 -21.57 17.68 11.88
C GLU A 147 -22.78 18.15 12.69
N ALA A 148 -23.34 17.27 13.53
CA ALA A 148 -24.48 17.58 14.36
C ALA A 148 -24.17 18.58 15.50
N ALA A 149 -22.89 18.74 15.86
CA ALA A 149 -22.42 19.72 16.84
C ALA A 149 -22.19 21.12 16.24
N GLY A 150 -21.75 21.21 14.97
CA GLY A 150 -21.78 22.44 14.17
C GLY A 150 -20.70 23.49 14.45
N HIS A 151 -19.56 23.13 15.05
CA HIS A 151 -18.51 24.09 15.45
C HIS A 151 -17.55 24.54 14.32
N TYR A 152 -17.28 23.69 13.32
CA TYR A 152 -16.35 23.93 12.22
C TYR A 152 -16.92 23.44 10.90
N GLU A 153 -16.41 23.94 9.76
CA GLU A 153 -16.75 23.39 8.44
C GLU A 153 -16.23 21.94 8.37
N LEU A 154 -17.17 20.99 8.28
CA LEU A 154 -16.89 19.58 8.04
C LEU A 154 -17.14 19.28 6.57
N VAL A 155 -16.11 18.76 5.89
CA VAL A 155 -16.23 18.27 4.52
C VAL A 155 -16.13 16.76 4.54
N PHE A 156 -17.19 16.11 4.06
CA PHE A 156 -17.14 14.69 3.72
C PHE A 156 -16.52 14.55 2.34
N ALA A 157 -15.47 13.77 2.26
CA ALA A 157 -14.73 13.50 1.05
C ALA A 157 -14.43 12.01 0.97
N GLN A 158 -14.20 11.48 -0.23
CA GLN A 158 -13.71 10.10 -0.34
C GLN A 158 -12.24 10.02 0.09
N THR A 159 -11.42 10.99 -0.31
CA THR A 159 -9.99 11.06 0.05
C THR A 159 -9.58 12.46 0.50
N LEU A 160 -8.38 12.58 1.08
CA LEU A 160 -7.80 13.89 1.38
C LEU A 160 -7.52 14.69 0.09
N ASP A 161 -7.39 14.02 -1.04
CA ASP A 161 -7.09 14.64 -2.33
C ASP A 161 -8.34 15.24 -3.01
N ASP A 162 -9.54 14.69 -2.76
CA ASP A 162 -10.81 15.25 -3.29
C ASP A 162 -11.08 16.67 -2.76
N VAL A 163 -10.42 16.99 -1.65
CA VAL A 163 -10.50 18.28 -1.00
C VAL A 163 -9.22 19.07 -1.18
N SER A 164 -8.29 18.67 -2.05
CA SER A 164 -7.05 19.38 -2.40
C SER A 164 -7.26 20.89 -2.61
N GLY A 165 -8.27 21.28 -3.38
CA GLY A 165 -8.63 22.69 -3.60
C GLY A 165 -9.14 23.40 -2.35
N ARG A 166 -9.72 22.66 -1.40
CA ARG A 166 -10.13 23.13 -0.07
C ARG A 166 -8.98 23.08 0.95
N LEU A 167 -8.02 22.18 0.82
CA LEU A 167 -6.79 22.14 1.63
C LEU A 167 -5.90 23.35 1.39
N ALA A 168 -6.01 23.97 0.20
CA ALA A 168 -5.41 25.27 -0.12
C ALA A 168 -6.09 26.48 0.57
N SER A 169 -7.19 26.25 1.31
CA SER A 169 -7.93 27.29 2.03
C SER A 169 -7.12 27.92 3.16
N THR A 170 -7.48 29.16 3.53
CA THR A 170 -6.88 29.90 4.64
C THR A 170 -7.68 29.80 5.95
N LYS A 171 -8.73 28.97 6.01
CA LYS A 171 -9.59 28.76 7.20
C LYS A 171 -9.40 27.37 7.80
N PRO A 172 -9.62 27.19 9.13
CA PRO A 172 -9.61 25.87 9.75
C PRO A 172 -10.67 24.94 9.16
N LEU A 173 -10.28 23.68 8.94
CA LEU A 173 -11.11 22.69 8.24
C LEU A 173 -11.09 21.35 8.97
N VAL A 174 -12.26 20.70 9.06
CA VAL A 174 -12.35 19.27 9.39
C VAL A 174 -12.64 18.52 8.10
N VAL A 175 -11.81 17.53 7.78
CA VAL A 175 -12.02 16.65 6.64
C VAL A 175 -12.23 15.24 7.17
N ALA A 176 -13.43 14.70 6.95
CA ALA A 176 -13.70 13.29 7.16
C ALA A 176 -13.57 12.59 5.81
N VAL A 177 -12.55 11.75 5.68
CA VAL A 177 -12.28 10.98 4.46
C VAL A 177 -12.83 9.56 4.62
N SER A 178 -13.54 9.04 3.63
CA SER A 178 -13.95 7.63 3.62
C SER A 178 -12.85 6.66 3.16
N GLY A 179 -11.67 7.14 2.79
CA GLY A 179 -10.54 6.30 2.40
C GLY A 179 -9.19 6.97 2.67
N MET A 180 -8.13 6.16 2.71
CA MET A 180 -6.75 6.66 2.62
C MET A 180 -6.52 7.30 1.28
N GLY A 181 -5.64 8.30 1.22
CA GLY A 181 -4.88 8.47 -0.01
C GLY A 181 -4.26 7.13 -0.41
N ALA A 182 -3.77 6.98 -1.63
CA ALA A 182 -3.31 5.67 -2.08
C ALA A 182 -2.16 5.04 -1.22
N ASN A 183 -1.43 5.81 -0.37
CA ASN A 183 -0.38 5.33 0.55
C ASN A 183 -0.06 6.33 1.72
N ALA A 184 0.78 5.95 2.70
CA ALA A 184 1.17 6.82 3.83
C ALA A 184 1.85 8.13 3.38
N ASP A 185 2.49 8.11 2.21
CA ASP A 185 3.07 9.27 1.55
C ASP A 185 2.04 10.12 0.78
N ALA A 186 0.86 9.58 0.41
CA ALA A 186 -0.25 10.27 -0.28
C ALA A 186 -0.92 11.25 0.67
N ASP A 187 -0.95 10.88 1.93
CA ASP A 187 -1.37 11.77 3.00
C ASP A 187 -0.33 12.83 3.21
N PHE A 188 0.96 12.49 3.37
CA PHE A 188 2.00 13.52 3.40
C PHE A 188 2.02 14.40 2.13
N THR A 189 1.57 13.89 0.99
CA THR A 189 1.46 14.55 -0.33
C THR A 189 0.26 15.49 -0.42
N ALA A 190 -0.92 15.08 0.03
CA ALA A 190 -2.10 15.93 0.12
C ALA A 190 -1.92 16.97 1.23
N LEU A 191 -1.25 16.60 2.33
CA LEU A 191 -0.81 17.50 3.37
C LEU A 191 0.24 18.50 2.89
N ALA A 192 1.05 18.13 1.89
CA ALA A 192 1.98 19.05 1.22
C ALA A 192 1.27 20.13 0.36
N LEU A 193 -0.04 20.02 0.10
CA LEU A 193 -0.86 21.07 -0.54
C LEU A 193 -1.30 22.16 0.43
N ARG A 194 -1.25 21.88 1.73
CA ARG A 194 -1.69 22.79 2.79
C ARG A 194 -0.77 24.01 2.86
N PRO A 195 -1.32 25.24 2.90
CA PRO A 195 -0.54 26.42 3.25
C PRO A 195 0.03 26.29 4.66
N GLU A 196 1.28 26.72 4.86
CA GLU A 196 1.87 26.76 6.19
C GLU A 196 1.07 27.74 7.09
N GLY A 197 0.78 27.33 8.33
CA GLY A 197 0.08 28.16 9.34
C GLY A 197 -1.45 28.04 9.42
N VAL A 198 -2.10 27.19 8.61
CA VAL A 198 -3.56 26.95 8.65
C VAL A 198 -3.87 25.61 9.35
N GLY A 199 -4.87 25.60 10.25
CA GLY A 199 -5.27 24.41 11.00
C GLY A 199 -6.09 23.41 10.19
N LEU A 200 -5.77 22.13 10.31
CA LEU A 200 -6.46 21.04 9.62
C LEU A 200 -6.61 19.85 10.57
N LEU A 201 -7.85 19.40 10.80
CA LEU A 201 -8.13 18.10 11.40
C LEU A 201 -8.55 17.12 10.30
N VAL A 202 -7.78 16.05 10.15
CA VAL A 202 -8.11 14.93 9.28
C VAL A 202 -8.65 13.78 10.11
N ILE A 203 -9.87 13.31 9.81
CA ILE A 203 -10.43 12.07 10.35
C ILE A 203 -10.42 11.04 9.22
N ALA A 204 -9.54 10.06 9.34
CA ALA A 204 -9.24 9.12 8.27
C ALA A 204 -9.12 7.70 8.79
N PRO A 205 -9.31 6.64 7.99
CA PRO A 205 -9.24 5.27 8.49
C PRO A 205 -7.89 4.72 9.04
N TYR A 206 -6.83 5.53 9.18
CA TYR A 206 -5.44 5.06 9.36
C TYR A 206 -4.51 6.10 10.04
N ALA A 207 -3.34 5.68 10.55
CA ALA A 207 -2.36 6.49 11.31
C ALA A 207 -1.15 6.98 10.47
N LEU A 208 -0.46 8.05 10.92
CA LEU A 208 0.62 8.72 10.17
C LEU A 208 2.06 8.41 10.75
N PRO A 209 3.13 8.09 9.97
CA PRO A 209 4.44 7.52 10.45
C PRO A 209 5.68 8.50 10.71
N THR A 210 6.86 8.07 11.34
CA THR A 210 8.16 8.85 11.64
C THR A 210 9.56 8.09 11.53
N ARG A 211 10.78 8.76 11.43
CA ARG A 211 12.18 8.21 11.14
C ARG A 211 13.44 8.80 11.93
N PRO A 212 14.60 8.11 12.19
CA PRO A 212 15.81 8.56 12.99
C PRO A 212 16.94 9.40 12.30
N GLU A 213 17.81 10.13 13.07
CA GLU A 213 18.82 11.12 12.59
C GLU A 213 20.11 10.57 11.93
N MET A 214 20.48 11.13 10.77
CA MET A 214 21.74 10.92 10.03
C MET A 214 22.39 12.30 9.78
N GLY A 215 23.73 12.44 9.80
CA GLY A 215 24.43 13.74 9.74
C GLY A 215 24.07 14.68 8.57
N GLY A 216 24.73 15.84 8.46
CA GLY A 216 24.35 16.97 7.56
C GLY A 216 24.20 16.71 6.05
N HIS A 217 24.42 15.48 5.57
CA HIS A 217 24.09 15.01 4.22
C HIS A 217 23.09 13.85 4.21
N GLY A 218 22.14 13.83 5.16
CA GLY A 218 20.99 12.91 5.17
C GLY A 218 20.21 12.92 3.85
N TYR A 219 20.45 13.90 2.98
CA TYR A 219 19.79 14.00 1.70
C TYR A 219 20.37 13.15 0.54
N LEU A 220 21.65 12.79 0.63
CA LEU A 220 22.37 11.86 -0.26
C LEU A 220 22.60 10.50 0.40
N SER A 221 22.08 10.36 1.61
CA SER A 221 22.25 9.14 2.35
C SER A 221 21.58 8.02 1.57
N TRP A 222 22.18 6.84 1.65
CA TRP A 222 21.62 5.59 1.16
C TRP A 222 20.14 5.39 1.55
N GLU A 223 19.71 6.06 2.63
CA GLU A 223 18.38 6.08 3.20
C GLU A 223 17.41 7.11 2.56
N ARG A 224 17.84 8.30 2.10
CA ARG A 224 16.96 9.27 1.39
C ARG A 224 17.10 9.22 -0.12
N ALA A 225 18.28 8.89 -0.66
CA ALA A 225 18.46 8.75 -2.11
C ALA A 225 17.47 7.76 -2.73
N SER A 226 16.86 6.93 -1.88
CA SER A 226 15.70 6.12 -2.19
C SER A 226 14.33 6.86 -2.27
N LEU A 227 14.20 8.22 -2.32
CA LEU A 227 12.92 9.02 -2.16
C LEU A 227 12.77 10.38 -2.98
N GLN A 228 11.58 10.84 -3.46
CA GLN A 228 11.39 12.06 -4.35
C GLN A 228 10.14 13.00 -4.15
N GLY A 229 10.16 14.26 -4.67
CA GLY A 229 8.95 15.12 -4.85
C GLY A 229 8.13 15.49 -3.59
N ARG A 230 6.82 15.24 -3.63
CA ARG A 230 5.98 15.28 -2.42
C ARG A 230 6.31 14.15 -1.44
N GLU A 231 6.94 13.05 -1.87
CA GLU A 231 7.49 11.99 -1.00
C GLU A 231 8.80 12.42 -0.34
N ARG A 232 9.46 13.43 -0.89
CA ARG A 232 10.59 14.12 -0.27
C ARG A 232 10.05 15.11 0.76
N ILE A 233 9.03 15.89 0.43
CA ILE A 233 8.28 16.65 1.45
C ILE A 233 7.68 15.69 2.49
N ALA A 234 7.29 14.48 2.10
CA ALA A 234 6.86 13.40 3.00
C ALA A 234 8.00 12.80 3.81
N PHE A 235 9.18 12.60 3.21
CA PHE A 235 10.40 12.22 3.90
C PHE A 235 10.79 13.29 4.93
N ASP A 236 10.51 14.54 4.62
CA ASP A 236 10.71 15.70 5.49
C ASP A 236 9.61 15.83 6.56
N LEU A 237 8.36 15.46 6.23
CA LEU A 237 7.21 15.33 7.17
C LEU A 237 7.33 14.07 8.05
N SER A 238 8.19 13.13 7.66
CA SER A 238 8.43 11.85 8.32
C SER A 238 9.80 11.73 8.99
N THR A 239 10.76 12.62 8.75
CA THR A 239 12.03 12.65 9.50
C THR A 239 11.79 13.21 10.90
N ALA A 240 12.27 12.51 11.94
CA ALA A 240 12.24 13.02 13.31
C ALA A 240 13.28 14.13 13.45
N GLY A 241 12.97 15.30 12.92
CA GLY A 241 13.70 16.51 13.26
C GLY A 241 13.33 16.91 14.67
N GLY A 242 14.27 16.80 15.62
CA GLY A 242 14.14 17.49 16.90
C GLY A 242 14.06 19.01 16.66
N GLY A 243 12.97 19.65 17.07
CA GLY A 243 12.82 21.11 17.10
C GLY A 243 11.89 21.70 16.05
N LEU A 244 12.17 22.96 15.65
CA LEU A 244 11.33 23.87 14.83
C LEU A 244 10.90 23.35 13.45
N TRP A 245 11.26 22.12 13.08
CA TRP A 245 11.18 21.58 11.72
C TRP A 245 10.25 20.36 11.59
N SER A 246 9.66 19.86 12.69
CA SER A 246 8.59 18.83 12.63
C SER A 246 7.24 19.44 12.25
N LYS A 247 6.57 18.86 11.27
CA LYS A 247 5.44 19.49 10.56
C LYS A 247 4.05 18.83 10.76
N VAL A 248 3.89 17.78 11.60
CA VAL A 248 2.59 17.06 11.83
C VAL A 248 2.35 16.51 13.26
N HIS A 249 1.12 16.68 13.82
CA HIS A 249 0.63 16.07 15.08
C HIS A 249 -0.29 14.87 14.85
N ARG A 250 -0.13 13.76 15.61
CA ARG A 250 -0.67 12.42 15.27
C ARG A 250 -1.51 11.79 16.40
N TRP A 251 -2.66 11.22 16.05
CA TRP A 251 -3.69 10.66 16.94
C TRP A 251 -4.32 9.35 16.39
N VAL A 252 -4.78 8.42 17.25
CA VAL A 252 -5.43 7.15 16.84
C VAL A 252 -6.71 6.85 17.62
N TRP A 253 -7.75 6.43 16.88
CA TRP A 253 -8.97 5.82 17.39
C TRP A 253 -8.79 4.32 17.53
N LYS A 254 -8.69 3.84 18.76
CA LYS A 254 -8.55 2.40 19.01
C LYS A 254 -9.91 1.80 19.34
N ARG A 255 -10.35 0.85 18.49
CA ARG A 255 -11.41 -0.07 18.87
C ARG A 255 -10.99 -0.85 20.10
N PHE A 256 -11.95 -1.15 20.95
CA PHE A 256 -11.70 -2.05 22.07
C PHE A 256 -11.37 -3.47 21.53
N PRO A 257 -10.43 -4.24 22.15
CA PRO A 257 -9.96 -5.53 21.63
C PRO A 257 -11.04 -6.58 21.35
N ASP A 258 -12.16 -6.47 22.05
CA ASP A 258 -13.36 -7.28 21.93
C ASP A 258 -14.34 -6.71 20.89
N TRP A 259 -13.89 -6.10 19.78
CA TRP A 259 -14.77 -5.37 18.85
C TRP A 259 -15.81 -6.24 18.14
N ARG A 260 -15.48 -7.43 17.60
CA ARG A 260 -16.50 -8.35 17.03
C ARG A 260 -17.50 -8.74 18.12
N VAL A 261 -17.04 -9.05 19.34
CA VAL A 261 -17.93 -9.38 20.47
C VAL A 261 -18.81 -8.20 20.88
N ARG A 262 -18.26 -6.99 20.98
CA ARG A 262 -18.99 -5.75 21.29
C ARG A 262 -19.95 -5.38 20.18
N PHE A 263 -19.59 -5.58 18.91
CA PHE A 263 -20.45 -5.32 17.76
C PHE A 263 -21.60 -6.32 17.70
N LEU A 264 -21.33 -7.61 17.82
CA LEU A 264 -22.36 -8.66 17.84
C LEU A 264 -23.30 -8.49 19.05
N ALA A 265 -22.78 -8.13 20.24
CA ALA A 265 -23.58 -7.84 21.43
C ALA A 265 -24.32 -6.49 21.36
N TRP A 266 -23.73 -5.48 20.71
CA TRP A 266 -24.40 -4.22 20.41
C TRP A 266 -25.56 -4.45 19.43
N LEU A 267 -25.34 -5.27 18.39
CA LEU A 267 -26.34 -5.62 17.39
C LEU A 267 -27.50 -6.40 18.01
N GLU A 268 -27.21 -7.37 18.89
CA GLU A 268 -28.21 -8.11 19.67
C GLU A 268 -29.06 -7.16 20.55
N ARG A 269 -28.42 -6.25 21.32
CA ARG A 269 -29.15 -5.24 22.12
C ARG A 269 -29.96 -4.27 21.28
N HIS A 270 -29.45 -3.89 20.10
CA HIS A 270 -30.13 -3.00 19.17
C HIS A 270 -31.38 -3.66 18.60
N PHE A 271 -31.31 -4.96 18.27
CA PHE A 271 -32.47 -5.77 17.89
C PHE A 271 -33.46 -5.94 19.04
N ASP A 272 -33.01 -6.21 20.26
CA ASP A 272 -33.88 -6.33 21.45
C ASP A 272 -34.63 -5.03 21.75
N LYS A 273 -33.93 -3.88 21.73
CA LYS A 273 -34.53 -2.56 21.96
C LYS A 273 -35.55 -2.19 20.89
N ALA A 274 -35.31 -2.64 19.65
CA ALA A 274 -36.25 -2.49 18.55
C ALA A 274 -37.38 -3.55 18.56
N GLY A 275 -37.34 -4.54 19.46
CA GLY A 275 -38.32 -5.62 19.57
C GLY A 275 -38.29 -6.63 18.43
N LYS A 276 -37.12 -6.87 17.83
CA LYS A 276 -36.94 -7.78 16.67
C LYS A 276 -36.60 -9.21 17.13
N ASP A 277 -37.44 -10.18 16.77
CA ASP A 277 -37.18 -11.61 17.00
C ASP A 277 -36.21 -12.16 15.94
N SER A 278 -34.95 -12.43 16.32
CA SER A 278 -33.93 -12.99 15.42
C SER A 278 -33.33 -14.27 16.00
N LEU A 279 -33.22 -15.34 15.20
CA LEU A 279 -32.46 -16.57 15.53
C LEU A 279 -30.93 -16.36 15.53
N TYR A 280 -30.51 -15.11 15.49
CA TYR A 280 -29.12 -14.69 15.50
C TYR A 280 -28.51 -14.97 16.88
N SER A 281 -27.32 -15.57 16.89
CA SER A 281 -26.50 -15.70 18.09
C SER A 281 -25.14 -15.09 17.82
N ALA A 282 -24.81 -14.05 18.57
CA ALA A 282 -23.47 -13.46 18.61
C ALA A 282 -22.40 -14.56 18.81
N THR A 283 -22.64 -15.46 19.76
CA THR A 283 -21.74 -16.57 20.11
C THR A 283 -21.57 -17.59 18.98
N GLY A 284 -22.63 -17.92 18.24
CA GLY A 284 -22.60 -18.96 17.19
C GLY A 284 -21.86 -18.55 15.93
N VAL A 285 -22.12 -17.35 15.40
CA VAL A 285 -21.48 -16.83 14.18
C VAL A 285 -19.97 -16.63 14.39
N GLN A 286 -19.59 -16.20 15.59
CA GLN A 286 -18.18 -16.05 15.97
C GLN A 286 -17.40 -17.37 15.81
N ALA A 287 -18.01 -18.52 16.14
CA ALA A 287 -17.34 -19.82 16.05
C ALA A 287 -17.15 -20.32 14.60
N TRP A 288 -18.00 -19.91 13.64
CA TRP A 288 -17.90 -20.34 12.25
C TRP A 288 -16.83 -19.56 11.46
N LEU A 289 -16.78 -18.23 11.62
CA LEU A 289 -15.80 -17.38 10.94
C LEU A 289 -14.36 -17.84 11.18
N ALA A 290 -14.10 -18.36 12.38
CA ALA A 290 -12.80 -18.91 12.75
C ALA A 290 -12.35 -20.12 11.89
N ARG A 291 -13.20 -20.70 11.02
CA ARG A 291 -12.89 -21.88 10.19
C ARG A 291 -12.91 -21.63 8.67
N PHE A 292 -13.88 -20.88 8.15
CA PHE A 292 -14.11 -20.71 6.70
C PHE A 292 -13.33 -19.53 6.10
N ASP A 293 -13.15 -18.48 6.90
CA ASP A 293 -12.38 -17.31 6.51
C ASP A 293 -11.42 -16.91 7.66
N PRO A 294 -10.55 -17.83 8.11
CA PRO A 294 -9.68 -17.59 9.26
C PRO A 294 -8.67 -16.47 9.01
N GLN A 295 -8.45 -16.11 7.74
CA GLN A 295 -7.54 -15.06 7.28
C GLN A 295 -8.26 -13.80 6.75
N GLU A 296 -9.60 -13.79 6.73
CA GLU A 296 -10.42 -12.61 6.38
C GLU A 296 -10.33 -12.15 4.91
N GLU A 297 -10.19 -13.06 3.92
CA GLU A 297 -10.12 -12.72 2.48
C GLU A 297 -11.50 -12.45 1.86
N TRP A 298 -12.55 -13.06 2.40
CA TRP A 298 -13.88 -13.06 1.82
C TRP A 298 -14.85 -12.11 2.55
N PHE A 299 -14.66 -11.86 3.86
CA PHE A 299 -15.55 -11.04 4.72
C PHE A 299 -14.81 -10.10 5.69
N HIS A 300 -14.02 -9.16 5.17
CA HIS A 300 -13.14 -8.29 5.97
C HIS A 300 -13.80 -7.00 6.51
N THR A 301 -15.05 -6.69 6.15
CA THR A 301 -15.70 -5.44 6.56
C THR A 301 -16.91 -5.63 7.48
N VAL A 302 -17.27 -4.60 8.27
CA VAL A 302 -18.55 -4.59 9.03
C VAL A 302 -19.73 -4.77 8.09
N SER A 303 -19.66 -4.29 6.85
CA SER A 303 -20.71 -4.44 5.83
C SER A 303 -20.85 -5.87 5.31
N ASP A 304 -19.74 -6.57 5.08
CA ASP A 304 -19.75 -7.98 4.64
C ASP A 304 -20.24 -8.89 5.77
N LEU A 305 -19.76 -8.64 7.00
CA LEU A 305 -20.19 -9.37 8.19
C LEU A 305 -21.65 -9.09 8.54
N LEU A 306 -22.11 -7.85 8.38
CA LEU A 306 -23.51 -7.47 8.56
C LEU A 306 -24.38 -8.14 7.49
N SER A 307 -23.94 -8.19 6.22
CA SER A 307 -24.65 -8.89 5.14
C SER A 307 -24.75 -10.39 5.40
N LEU A 308 -23.71 -11.00 5.95
CA LEU A 308 -23.71 -12.40 6.39
C LEU A 308 -24.63 -12.63 7.61
N CYS A 309 -24.60 -11.75 8.61
CA CYS A 309 -25.38 -11.87 9.85
C CYS A 309 -26.87 -11.63 9.63
N LEU A 310 -27.22 -10.73 8.71
CA LEU A 310 -28.58 -10.58 8.19
C LEU A 310 -28.94 -11.70 7.21
N GLY A 311 -27.89 -12.38 6.70
CA GLY A 311 -27.89 -13.32 5.59
C GLY A 311 -28.18 -14.78 5.95
N PHE A 312 -28.18 -15.15 7.23
CA PHE A 312 -28.19 -16.55 7.64
C PHE A 312 -29.02 -16.81 8.89
N GLU A 313 -29.89 -17.82 8.82
CA GLU A 313 -30.58 -18.40 9.96
C GLU A 313 -29.69 -19.43 10.69
N GLY A 314 -28.65 -18.93 11.35
CA GLY A 314 -27.76 -19.72 12.19
C GLY A 314 -26.52 -20.31 11.49
N GLU A 315 -25.50 -20.59 12.30
CA GLU A 315 -24.13 -20.90 11.88
C GLU A 315 -23.93 -22.26 11.19
N LYS A 316 -24.91 -23.17 11.29
CA LYS A 316 -24.80 -24.56 10.82
C LYS A 316 -25.03 -24.75 9.32
N LYS A 317 -25.31 -23.68 8.56
CA LYS A 317 -25.77 -23.74 7.15
C LYS A 317 -24.75 -23.19 6.11
N LEU A 318 -23.46 -23.13 6.43
CA LEU A 318 -22.41 -22.48 5.60
C LEU A 318 -21.47 -23.51 4.89
N PRO A 319 -20.86 -23.21 3.71
CA PRO A 319 -20.12 -24.17 2.83
C PRO A 319 -18.65 -24.51 3.20
N ASN A 320 -18.01 -25.40 2.41
CA ASN A 320 -16.60 -25.87 2.52
C ASN A 320 -15.71 -25.31 1.36
N GLU A 321 -14.39 -25.63 1.35
CA GLU A 321 -13.35 -24.94 0.53
C GLU A 321 -13.09 -25.42 -0.94
N ASP A 322 -13.10 -26.71 -1.26
CA ASP A 322 -12.74 -27.25 -2.61
C ASP A 322 -13.91 -27.37 -3.61
N ASP A 323 -14.94 -26.56 -3.45
CA ASP A 323 -16.21 -26.77 -4.15
C ASP A 323 -16.20 -26.18 -5.58
N ALA A 324 -16.28 -27.03 -6.62
CA ALA A 324 -16.44 -26.62 -8.03
C ALA A 324 -17.77 -25.89 -8.31
N GLN A 325 -18.64 -25.78 -7.30
CA GLN A 325 -19.89 -25.04 -7.29
C GLN A 325 -19.93 -23.99 -6.17
N ALA A 326 -18.77 -23.59 -5.61
CA ALA A 326 -18.69 -22.61 -4.52
C ALA A 326 -19.48 -21.33 -4.81
N GLY A 327 -19.38 -20.81 -6.04
CA GLY A 327 -20.13 -19.63 -6.48
C GLY A 327 -21.64 -19.84 -6.38
N HIS A 328 -22.13 -20.97 -6.86
CA HIS A 328 -23.55 -21.34 -6.79
C HIS A 328 -24.04 -21.54 -5.34
N THR A 329 -23.23 -22.15 -4.47
CA THR A 329 -23.57 -22.40 -3.07
C THR A 329 -23.72 -21.11 -2.25
N LEU A 330 -22.80 -20.16 -2.42
CA LEU A 330 -22.84 -18.86 -1.74
C LEU A 330 -23.98 -17.97 -2.25
N VAL A 331 -24.22 -17.99 -3.57
CA VAL A 331 -25.34 -17.29 -4.21
C VAL A 331 -26.69 -17.82 -3.69
N ALA A 332 -26.83 -19.14 -3.53
CA ALA A 332 -28.05 -19.75 -3.00
C ALA A 332 -28.34 -19.32 -1.56
N ALA A 333 -27.29 -19.16 -0.74
CA ALA A 333 -27.44 -18.76 0.64
C ALA A 333 -27.79 -17.28 0.80
N LEU A 334 -27.19 -16.40 -0.01
CA LEU A 334 -27.54 -14.99 -0.06
C LEU A 334 -28.99 -14.76 -0.54
N GLN A 335 -29.47 -15.58 -1.48
CA GLN A 335 -30.86 -15.54 -1.94
C GLN A 335 -31.86 -15.97 -0.88
N HIS A 336 -31.48 -16.89 0.00
CA HIS A 336 -32.36 -17.33 1.09
C HIS A 336 -32.69 -16.18 2.06
N SER A 337 -31.74 -15.30 2.31
CA SER A 337 -31.85 -14.23 3.30
C SER A 337 -32.16 -12.86 2.75
N GLN A 338 -31.87 -12.66 1.48
CA GLN A 338 -32.34 -11.51 0.73
C GLN A 338 -33.31 -12.07 -0.31
N PRO A 339 -34.61 -12.28 0.01
CA PRO A 339 -35.58 -12.83 -0.94
C PRO A 339 -35.75 -11.97 -2.20
N ALA A 340 -35.36 -10.69 -2.11
CA ALA A 340 -35.27 -9.78 -3.25
C ALA A 340 -34.07 -10.08 -4.16
N PHE A 341 -32.98 -10.64 -3.63
CA PHE A 341 -31.83 -11.11 -4.40
C PHE A 341 -32.17 -12.41 -5.13
N ILE A 342 -31.88 -12.46 -6.42
CA ILE A 342 -32.24 -13.59 -7.26
C ILE A 342 -30.95 -14.17 -7.84
N GLY A 343 -30.37 -15.11 -7.11
CA GLY A 343 -29.09 -15.73 -7.43
C GLY A 343 -29.06 -16.43 -8.79
N ALA A 344 -30.11 -17.18 -9.11
CA ALA A 344 -30.26 -17.79 -10.44
C ALA A 344 -30.24 -16.73 -11.57
N ARG A 345 -30.78 -15.54 -11.31
CA ARG A 345 -30.74 -14.44 -12.28
C ARG A 345 -29.36 -13.83 -12.41
N LEU A 346 -28.55 -13.77 -11.35
CA LEU A 346 -27.16 -13.35 -11.47
C LEU A 346 -26.38 -14.27 -12.42
N ALA A 347 -26.56 -15.59 -12.28
CA ALA A 347 -25.94 -16.58 -13.15
C ALA A 347 -26.43 -16.46 -14.60
N GLU A 348 -27.74 -16.35 -14.82
CA GLU A 348 -28.28 -16.14 -16.17
C GLU A 348 -27.80 -14.83 -16.79
N LEU A 349 -27.75 -13.74 -16.02
CA LEU A 349 -27.34 -12.42 -16.49
C LEU A 349 -25.86 -12.37 -16.86
N CYS A 350 -24.98 -12.98 -16.06
CA CYS A 350 -23.56 -13.04 -16.40
C CYS A 350 -23.29 -13.92 -17.61
N LEU A 351 -24.00 -15.05 -17.76
CA LEU A 351 -23.89 -15.91 -18.94
C LEU A 351 -24.49 -15.28 -20.21
N ALA A 352 -25.60 -14.55 -20.08
CA ALA A 352 -26.21 -13.82 -21.18
C ALA A 352 -25.28 -12.70 -21.69
N ARG A 353 -24.70 -11.91 -20.77
CA ARG A 353 -23.68 -10.91 -21.12
C ARG A 353 -22.45 -11.56 -21.75
N TRP A 354 -22.01 -12.70 -21.23
CA TRP A 354 -20.87 -13.44 -21.77
C TRP A 354 -21.10 -13.84 -23.24
N ARG A 355 -22.24 -14.45 -23.55
CA ARG A 355 -22.59 -14.97 -24.88
C ARG A 355 -22.89 -13.89 -25.93
N CYS A 356 -23.05 -12.63 -25.52
CA CYS A 356 -23.46 -11.55 -26.40
C CYS A 356 -22.25 -10.78 -26.98
N SER A 357 -21.82 -11.14 -28.19
CA SER A 357 -20.59 -10.62 -28.82
C SER A 357 -20.56 -9.13 -29.10
N HIS A 358 -21.71 -8.47 -29.20
CA HIS A 358 -21.81 -7.04 -29.50
C HIS A 358 -21.89 -6.15 -28.25
N VAL A 359 -21.78 -6.73 -27.05
CA VAL A 359 -21.84 -6.00 -25.77
C VAL A 359 -20.52 -6.16 -25.03
N ALA A 360 -19.97 -5.09 -24.46
CA ALA A 360 -18.75 -5.15 -23.64
C ALA A 360 -18.93 -6.04 -22.39
N TRP A 361 -17.93 -6.84 -22.04
CA TRP A 361 -17.90 -7.66 -20.82
C TRP A 361 -17.58 -6.83 -19.56
N ASN A 362 -16.67 -5.86 -19.69
CA ASN A 362 -16.29 -4.97 -18.60
C ASN A 362 -17.05 -3.65 -18.67
N GLY A 363 -17.05 -2.94 -17.54
CA GLY A 363 -17.73 -1.65 -17.43
C GLY A 363 -19.24 -1.74 -17.26
N ALA A 364 -19.81 -0.57 -17.01
CA ALA A 364 -21.22 -0.41 -16.76
C ALA A 364 -22.01 -0.25 -18.07
N LEU A 365 -23.21 -0.82 -18.12
CA LEU A 365 -24.11 -0.74 -19.29
C LEU A 365 -25.31 0.13 -18.98
N SER A 366 -25.96 0.66 -20.03
CA SER A 366 -27.28 1.28 -19.90
C SER A 366 -28.34 0.24 -19.54
N LEU A 367 -29.47 0.67 -18.98
CA LEU A 367 -30.58 -0.24 -18.70
C LEU A 367 -31.13 -0.90 -19.96
N ASP A 368 -31.15 -0.20 -21.08
CA ASP A 368 -31.61 -0.74 -22.36
C ASP A 368 -30.67 -1.83 -22.88
N ALA A 369 -29.36 -1.65 -22.70
CA ALA A 369 -28.37 -2.68 -23.03
C ALA A 369 -28.49 -3.90 -22.10
N TRP A 370 -28.71 -3.70 -20.80
CA TRP A 370 -29.02 -4.79 -19.88
C TRP A 370 -30.33 -5.51 -20.22
N ALA A 371 -31.36 -4.78 -20.67
CA ALA A 371 -32.63 -5.35 -21.12
C ALA A 371 -32.44 -6.19 -22.41
N ALA A 372 -31.60 -5.74 -23.34
CA ALA A 372 -31.35 -6.42 -24.60
C ALA A 372 -30.62 -7.78 -24.40
N LEU A 373 -29.78 -7.89 -23.37
CA LEU A 373 -29.14 -9.16 -22.99
C LEU A 373 -30.13 -10.21 -22.50
N MET A 374 -31.30 -9.76 -22.02
CA MET A 374 -32.38 -10.59 -21.52
C MET A 374 -33.64 -10.30 -22.33
N PRO A 375 -33.72 -10.72 -23.61
CA PRO A 375 -34.79 -10.28 -24.50
C PRO A 375 -36.15 -10.59 -23.87
N LEU A 376 -36.94 -9.52 -23.69
CA LEU A 376 -38.38 -9.55 -23.45
C LEU A 376 -39.06 -10.20 -24.66
N GLY A 377 -38.88 -11.50 -24.86
CA GLY A 377 -39.83 -12.25 -25.67
C GLY A 377 -41.21 -12.05 -25.04
N PRO A 378 -42.29 -11.90 -25.83
CA PRO A 378 -43.61 -12.06 -25.25
C PRO A 378 -43.58 -13.43 -24.55
N VAL A 379 -43.75 -13.44 -23.23
CA VAL A 379 -43.90 -14.71 -22.53
C VAL A 379 -45.23 -15.25 -22.99
N VAL A 380 -45.19 -16.07 -24.05
CA VAL A 380 -46.35 -16.81 -24.54
C VAL A 380 -46.58 -17.86 -23.48
N LEU A 381 -47.54 -17.58 -22.60
CA LEU A 381 -48.00 -18.54 -21.61
C LEU A 381 -48.59 -19.73 -22.38
N GLY A 382 -47.90 -20.86 -22.32
CA GLY A 382 -48.44 -22.13 -22.79
C GLY A 382 -49.33 -22.77 -21.74
N ASP A 383 -50.16 -23.74 -22.13
CA ASP A 383 -50.97 -24.52 -21.20
C ASP A 383 -50.10 -25.20 -20.13
N ASP A 384 -48.86 -25.57 -20.45
CA ASP A 384 -47.90 -26.17 -19.52
C ASP A 384 -47.44 -25.22 -18.39
N ASP A 385 -47.46 -23.89 -18.59
CA ASP A 385 -47.12 -22.91 -17.56
C ASP A 385 -48.29 -22.66 -16.59
N LEU A 386 -49.53 -22.83 -17.09
CA LEU A 386 -50.76 -22.68 -16.31
C LEU A 386 -51.16 -24.00 -15.62
N THR A 387 -50.74 -25.14 -16.17
CA THR A 387 -51.06 -26.48 -15.66
C THR A 387 -50.66 -26.69 -14.18
N PRO A 388 -49.47 -26.27 -13.71
CA PRO A 388 -49.10 -26.34 -12.29
C PRO A 388 -50.00 -25.50 -11.37
N ILE A 389 -50.52 -24.37 -11.88
CA ILE A 389 -51.44 -23.48 -11.17
C ILE A 389 -52.86 -24.10 -11.15
N VAL A 390 -53.30 -24.73 -12.25
CA VAL A 390 -54.63 -25.33 -12.34
C VAL A 390 -54.70 -26.67 -11.57
N GLN A 391 -53.67 -27.50 -11.66
CA GLN A 391 -53.59 -28.83 -11.05
C GLN A 391 -53.14 -28.82 -9.59
N GLY A 392 -52.71 -27.68 -9.06
CA GLY A 392 -52.36 -27.56 -7.64
C GLY A 392 -53.54 -27.92 -6.74
N LYS A 393 -53.36 -28.96 -5.91
CA LYS A 393 -54.42 -29.52 -5.05
C LYS A 393 -54.84 -28.57 -3.92
N THR A 394 -54.00 -27.60 -3.59
CA THR A 394 -54.21 -26.64 -2.50
C THR A 394 -53.99 -25.21 -2.99
N ALA A 395 -54.66 -24.23 -2.37
CA ALA A 395 -54.48 -22.81 -2.68
C ALA A 395 -53.00 -22.36 -2.54
N ALA A 396 -52.26 -22.93 -1.59
CA ALA A 396 -50.84 -22.64 -1.40
C ALA A 396 -49.96 -23.14 -2.55
N GLN A 397 -50.21 -24.34 -3.08
CA GLN A 397 -49.49 -24.86 -4.24
C GLN A 397 -49.77 -24.05 -5.51
N ARG A 398 -51.04 -23.66 -5.71
CA ARG A 398 -51.43 -22.79 -6.83
C ARG A 398 -50.80 -21.41 -6.74
N LYS A 399 -50.77 -20.84 -5.53
CA LYS A 399 -50.10 -19.56 -5.26
C LYS A 399 -48.59 -19.65 -5.50
N LYS A 400 -47.90 -20.69 -5.01
CA LYS A 400 -46.46 -20.88 -5.24
C LYS A 400 -46.12 -21.00 -6.73
N ALA A 401 -46.93 -21.73 -7.50
CA ALA A 401 -46.78 -21.83 -8.95
C ALA A 401 -47.04 -20.48 -9.66
N ALA A 402 -48.05 -19.72 -9.20
CA ALA A 402 -48.34 -18.38 -9.71
C ALA A 402 -47.26 -17.35 -9.38
N ASP A 403 -46.69 -17.40 -8.17
CA ASP A 403 -45.60 -16.53 -7.73
C ASP A 403 -44.31 -16.81 -8.51
N ALA A 404 -43.99 -18.09 -8.76
CA ALA A 404 -42.86 -18.49 -9.60
C ALA A 404 -43.02 -18.03 -11.05
N LEU A 405 -44.24 -18.13 -11.60
CA LEU A 405 -44.57 -17.61 -12.93
C LEU A 405 -44.47 -16.09 -12.98
N SER A 406 -44.94 -15.38 -11.94
CA SER A 406 -44.85 -13.92 -11.82
C SER A 406 -43.40 -13.44 -11.74
N GLN A 407 -42.54 -14.10 -10.96
CA GLN A 407 -41.11 -13.80 -10.89
C GLN A 407 -40.41 -14.00 -12.23
N ARG A 408 -40.78 -15.05 -12.99
CA ARG A 408 -40.26 -15.30 -14.34
C ARG A 408 -40.66 -14.20 -15.32
N LEU A 409 -41.89 -13.69 -15.21
CA LEU A 409 -42.44 -12.58 -16.00
C LEU A 409 -41.82 -11.21 -15.67
N GLN A 410 -41.41 -10.98 -14.41
CA GLN A 410 -40.83 -9.71 -13.94
C GLN A 410 -39.32 -9.57 -14.20
N GLY A 411 -38.61 -10.68 -14.40
CA GLY A 411 -37.14 -10.74 -14.53
C GLY A 411 -36.53 -10.05 -15.76
N ALA A 412 -37.35 -9.48 -16.65
CA ALA A 412 -36.91 -8.79 -17.86
C ALA A 412 -37.09 -7.26 -17.78
N ASN A 413 -37.45 -6.73 -16.61
CA ASN A 413 -37.48 -5.30 -16.33
C ASN A 413 -36.13 -4.84 -15.70
N PRO A 414 -35.40 -3.87 -16.28
CA PRO A 414 -34.14 -3.37 -15.70
C PRO A 414 -34.28 -2.78 -14.29
N GLN A 415 -35.45 -2.24 -13.96
CA GLN A 415 -35.77 -1.78 -12.60
C GLN A 415 -35.71 -2.95 -11.60
N PHE A 416 -36.03 -4.17 -12.03
CA PHE A 416 -36.03 -5.37 -11.20
C PHE A 416 -34.62 -5.90 -10.93
N LEU A 417 -33.67 -5.67 -11.85
CA LEU A 417 -32.25 -6.00 -11.63
C LEU A 417 -31.61 -5.11 -10.55
N LEU A 418 -32.07 -3.86 -10.46
CA LEU A 418 -31.67 -2.90 -9.42
C LEU A 418 -32.38 -3.18 -8.09
N GLN A 419 -33.70 -3.38 -8.14
CA GLN A 419 -34.50 -3.72 -6.96
C GLN A 419 -34.09 -5.07 -6.35
N GLY A 420 -33.60 -6.00 -7.18
CA GLY A 420 -33.12 -7.30 -6.76
C GLY A 420 -31.64 -7.35 -6.36
N GLY A 421 -30.96 -6.21 -6.22
CA GLY A 421 -29.57 -6.18 -5.74
C GLY A 421 -28.56 -6.90 -6.65
N LEU A 422 -28.90 -7.10 -7.93
CA LEU A 422 -28.00 -7.72 -8.91
C LEU A 422 -27.06 -6.70 -9.54
N LEU A 423 -27.57 -5.47 -9.72
CA LEU A 423 -26.86 -4.34 -10.31
C LEU A 423 -26.79 -3.15 -9.34
N LYS A 424 -25.73 -2.35 -9.48
CA LYS A 424 -25.48 -1.10 -8.77
C LYS A 424 -25.31 0.07 -9.74
N PRO A 425 -25.79 1.28 -9.40
CA PRO A 425 -25.57 2.45 -10.22
C PRO A 425 -24.11 2.92 -10.15
N VAL A 426 -23.54 3.25 -11.30
CA VAL A 426 -22.20 3.84 -11.46
C VAL A 426 -22.32 4.95 -12.51
N ALA A 427 -22.22 6.21 -12.08
CA ALA A 427 -22.20 7.39 -12.97
C ALA A 427 -23.30 7.42 -14.07
N GLY A 428 -24.54 7.10 -13.73
CA GLY A 428 -25.67 7.08 -14.69
C GLY A 428 -25.78 5.81 -15.54
N THR A 429 -24.93 4.83 -15.30
CA THR A 429 -24.95 3.48 -15.89
C THR A 429 -24.97 2.42 -14.79
N TYR A 430 -24.96 1.14 -15.13
CA TYR A 430 -25.17 0.05 -14.17
C TYR A 430 -24.18 -1.10 -14.32
N GLU A 431 -23.67 -1.60 -13.19
CA GLU A 431 -22.71 -2.71 -13.11
C GLU A 431 -23.18 -3.78 -12.09
N PHE A 432 -22.63 -4.99 -12.11
CA PHE A 432 -22.88 -6.00 -11.08
C PHE A 432 -22.62 -5.49 -9.65
N GLN A 433 -23.62 -5.65 -8.78
CA GLN A 433 -23.49 -5.41 -7.33
C GLN A 433 -22.48 -6.37 -6.70
N HIS A 434 -22.50 -7.63 -7.15
CA HIS A 434 -21.60 -8.71 -6.69
C HIS A 434 -20.70 -9.21 -7.83
N ARG A 435 -19.77 -8.38 -8.31
CA ARG A 435 -18.87 -8.69 -9.44
C ARG A 435 -18.06 -9.98 -9.23
N SER A 436 -17.58 -10.22 -8.01
CA SER A 436 -16.80 -11.42 -7.68
C SER A 436 -17.62 -12.70 -7.88
N LEU A 437 -18.90 -12.68 -7.49
CA LEU A 437 -19.80 -13.81 -7.74
C LEU A 437 -20.07 -13.99 -9.24
N ALA A 438 -20.22 -12.92 -10.02
CA ALA A 438 -20.46 -13.00 -11.47
C ALA A 438 -19.28 -13.61 -12.26
N ASN A 439 -18.04 -13.25 -11.92
CA ASN A 439 -16.84 -13.82 -12.56
C ASN A 439 -16.67 -15.30 -12.24
N LEU A 440 -16.93 -15.71 -10.99
CA LEU A 440 -16.87 -17.11 -10.58
C LEU A 440 -17.87 -17.96 -11.37
N LEU A 441 -19.07 -17.44 -11.62
CA LEU A 441 -20.10 -18.14 -12.39
C LEU A 441 -19.75 -18.34 -13.89
N VAL A 442 -19.08 -17.38 -14.55
CA VAL A 442 -18.65 -17.54 -15.96
C VAL A 442 -17.47 -18.50 -16.09
N ARG A 443 -16.55 -18.50 -15.11
CA ARG A 443 -15.46 -19.47 -15.05
C ARG A 443 -16.01 -20.90 -14.96
N ASP A 444 -16.98 -21.13 -14.06
CA ASP A 444 -17.62 -22.44 -13.90
C ASP A 444 -18.18 -22.95 -15.24
N GLN A 445 -18.77 -22.06 -16.06
CA GLN A 445 -19.31 -22.42 -17.37
C GLN A 445 -18.25 -22.67 -18.46
N LEU A 446 -17.19 -21.84 -18.55
CA LEU A 446 -16.17 -21.98 -19.59
C LEU A 446 -15.40 -23.30 -19.47
N LEU A 447 -15.14 -23.73 -18.24
CA LEU A 447 -14.48 -25.01 -17.97
C LEU A 447 -15.32 -26.19 -18.49
N ALA A 448 -16.65 -26.11 -18.37
CA ALA A 448 -17.54 -27.11 -18.94
C ALA A 448 -17.53 -27.07 -20.49
N ASP A 449 -17.62 -25.87 -21.07
CA ASP A 449 -17.71 -25.71 -22.53
C ASP A 449 -16.44 -26.19 -23.27
N MET A 450 -15.25 -25.98 -22.70
CA MET A 450 -13.99 -26.39 -23.34
C MET A 450 -13.78 -27.91 -23.38
N VAL A 451 -14.39 -28.65 -22.45
CA VAL A 451 -14.28 -30.12 -22.40
C VAL A 451 -15.27 -30.75 -23.38
N ASP A 452 -16.53 -30.33 -23.33
CA ASP A 452 -17.63 -31.08 -23.94
C ASP A 452 -18.42 -30.34 -25.03
N ALA A 453 -18.19 -29.03 -25.23
CA ALA A 453 -18.98 -28.23 -26.16
C ALA A 453 -18.24 -27.88 -27.49
N PRO A 454 -18.98 -27.48 -28.54
CA PRO A 454 -18.39 -27.03 -29.80
C PRO A 454 -17.53 -25.77 -29.64
N LEU A 455 -16.46 -25.66 -30.46
CA LEU A 455 -15.57 -24.49 -30.47
C LEU A 455 -16.32 -23.17 -30.71
N SER A 456 -17.42 -23.20 -31.46
CA SER A 456 -18.26 -22.02 -31.72
C SER A 456 -18.85 -21.37 -30.48
N ASN A 457 -18.88 -22.04 -29.31
CA ASN A 457 -19.43 -21.47 -28.08
C ASN A 457 -18.52 -20.42 -27.44
N TRP A 458 -17.21 -20.53 -27.66
CA TRP A 458 -16.22 -19.68 -26.99
C TRP A 458 -15.13 -19.13 -27.93
N ALA A 459 -14.80 -19.80 -29.04
CA ALA A 459 -13.66 -19.44 -29.88
C ALA A 459 -13.83 -18.08 -30.57
N TRP A 460 -15.06 -17.64 -30.84
CA TRP A 460 -15.33 -16.29 -31.35
C TRP A 460 -14.87 -15.19 -30.38
N ALA A 461 -14.89 -15.47 -29.07
CA ALA A 461 -14.49 -14.52 -28.03
C ALA A 461 -12.98 -14.27 -28.03
N CYS A 462 -12.21 -15.03 -28.80
CA CYS A 462 -10.79 -14.79 -29.04
C CYS A 462 -10.56 -13.50 -29.85
N PHE A 463 -11.51 -13.14 -30.72
CA PHE A 463 -11.48 -11.89 -31.50
C PHE A 463 -12.02 -10.68 -30.71
N ASP A 464 -12.28 -10.85 -29.41
CA ASP A 464 -12.77 -9.82 -28.49
C ASP A 464 -11.75 -9.60 -27.36
N ALA A 465 -11.18 -8.40 -27.30
CA ALA A 465 -10.10 -8.07 -26.36
C ALA A 465 -10.50 -8.16 -24.87
N GLU A 466 -11.78 -7.99 -24.53
CA GLU A 466 -12.26 -8.06 -23.14
C GLU A 466 -12.51 -9.50 -22.69
N ARG A 467 -13.04 -10.32 -23.61
CA ARG A 467 -13.41 -11.71 -23.33
C ARG A 467 -12.25 -12.69 -23.47
N CYS A 468 -11.30 -12.41 -24.36
CA CYS A 468 -10.13 -13.27 -24.59
C CYS A 468 -9.42 -13.63 -23.28
N ARG A 469 -9.36 -12.70 -22.31
CA ARG A 469 -8.71 -12.94 -21.01
C ARG A 469 -9.41 -14.01 -20.16
N LEU A 470 -10.74 -14.10 -20.21
CA LEU A 470 -11.48 -15.16 -19.53
C LEU A 470 -11.31 -16.51 -20.23
N VAL A 471 -11.18 -16.50 -21.57
CA VAL A 471 -10.81 -17.69 -22.35
C VAL A 471 -9.41 -18.16 -21.97
N ASP A 472 -8.41 -17.27 -21.97
CA ASP A 472 -7.04 -17.59 -21.57
C ASP A 472 -6.97 -18.12 -20.14
N ALA A 473 -7.71 -17.51 -19.19
CA ALA A 473 -7.78 -17.97 -17.81
C ALA A 473 -8.40 -19.37 -17.68
N ALA A 474 -9.44 -19.66 -18.47
CA ALA A 474 -10.05 -20.99 -18.50
C ALA A 474 -9.11 -22.02 -19.16
N LEU A 475 -8.45 -21.67 -20.28
CA LEU A 475 -7.46 -22.53 -20.95
C LEU A 475 -6.25 -22.84 -20.05
N ASP A 476 -5.80 -21.86 -19.26
CA ASP A 476 -4.74 -22.05 -18.28
C ASP A 476 -5.20 -22.97 -17.12
N ALA A 477 -6.49 -22.95 -16.74
CA ALA A 477 -7.06 -23.81 -15.71
C ALA A 477 -7.41 -25.23 -16.18
N LEU A 478 -7.39 -25.51 -17.49
CA LEU A 478 -7.66 -26.85 -18.02
C LEU A 478 -6.56 -27.85 -17.66
N PRO A 479 -6.94 -29.10 -17.32
CA PRO A 479 -5.98 -30.20 -17.22
C PRO A 479 -5.23 -30.42 -18.55
N LEU A 480 -3.94 -30.75 -18.51
CA LEU A 480 -3.09 -30.93 -19.70
C LEU A 480 -3.67 -31.92 -20.72
N LYS A 481 -4.30 -33.01 -20.26
CA LYS A 481 -4.97 -33.98 -21.13
C LYS A 481 -6.15 -33.37 -21.91
N ALA A 482 -6.95 -32.53 -21.25
CA ALA A 482 -8.05 -31.83 -21.90
C ALA A 482 -7.53 -30.82 -22.94
N LEU A 483 -6.42 -30.15 -22.66
CA LEU A 483 -5.76 -29.25 -23.60
C LEU A 483 -5.20 -29.96 -24.84
N GLN A 484 -4.63 -31.16 -24.68
CA GLN A 484 -4.18 -31.99 -25.80
C GLN A 484 -5.35 -32.44 -26.70
N VAL A 485 -6.45 -32.89 -26.09
CA VAL A 485 -7.68 -33.22 -26.83
C VAL A 485 -8.18 -31.99 -27.59
N LEU A 486 -8.20 -30.82 -26.94
CA LEU A 486 -8.62 -29.58 -27.57
C LEU A 486 -7.74 -29.18 -28.76
N ALA A 487 -6.41 -29.31 -28.64
CA ALA A 487 -5.48 -29.05 -29.74
C ALA A 487 -5.68 -29.98 -30.95
N SER A 488 -6.15 -31.21 -30.71
CA SER A 488 -6.46 -32.17 -31.78
C SER A 488 -7.81 -31.94 -32.47
N ARG A 489 -8.73 -31.16 -31.87
CA ARG A 489 -10.04 -30.85 -32.46
C ARG A 489 -9.94 -29.87 -33.64
N ASP A 490 -8.85 -29.13 -33.75
CA ASP A 490 -8.60 -28.16 -34.84
C ASP A 490 -8.48 -28.84 -36.23
N THR A 491 -8.12 -30.13 -36.28
CA THR A 491 -8.02 -30.88 -37.54
C THR A 491 -9.37 -31.23 -38.20
N GLU A 492 -10.51 -30.98 -37.53
CA GLU A 492 -11.85 -31.33 -38.03
C GLU A 492 -12.65 -30.17 -38.64
N LEU A 493 -12.19 -28.92 -38.51
CA LEU A 493 -12.84 -27.73 -39.08
C LEU A 493 -12.12 -27.27 -40.34
N GLU A 494 -12.85 -26.65 -41.29
CA GLU A 494 -12.23 -26.01 -42.45
C GLU A 494 -11.15 -25.04 -41.98
N ALA A 495 -9.92 -25.20 -42.48
CA ALA A 495 -8.70 -24.51 -42.03
C ALA A 495 -8.74 -22.96 -42.10
N LEU A 496 -9.85 -22.38 -42.58
CA LEU A 496 -10.10 -20.95 -42.73
C LEU A 496 -11.37 -20.47 -42.01
N GLY A 497 -12.03 -21.33 -41.23
CA GLY A 497 -13.18 -20.92 -40.42
C GLY A 497 -12.77 -20.01 -39.26
N VAL A 498 -13.51 -18.92 -39.03
CA VAL A 498 -13.22 -17.92 -37.96
C VAL A 498 -13.04 -18.60 -36.59
N ALA A 499 -13.88 -19.58 -36.25
CA ALA A 499 -13.78 -20.32 -35.00
C ALA A 499 -12.50 -21.18 -34.90
N ALA A 500 -12.03 -21.78 -36.00
CA ALA A 500 -10.80 -22.56 -36.04
C ALA A 500 -9.57 -21.66 -35.90
N ILE A 501 -9.56 -20.51 -36.57
CA ILE A 501 -8.49 -19.50 -36.44
C ILE A 501 -8.40 -19.00 -35.00
N GLY A 502 -9.52 -18.60 -34.40
CA GLY A 502 -9.56 -18.11 -33.02
C GLY A 502 -9.13 -19.17 -32.00
N ALA A 503 -9.64 -20.40 -32.13
CA ALA A 503 -9.29 -21.50 -31.24
C ALA A 503 -7.82 -21.92 -31.39
N SER A 504 -7.33 -22.09 -32.62
CA SER A 504 -5.97 -22.56 -32.87
C SER A 504 -4.91 -21.59 -32.37
N GLU A 505 -5.09 -20.29 -32.61
CA GLU A 505 -4.20 -19.28 -32.07
C GLU A 505 -4.31 -19.17 -30.54
N ALA A 506 -5.51 -19.23 -29.95
CA ALA A 506 -5.66 -19.23 -28.49
C ALA A 506 -4.98 -20.43 -27.82
N VAL A 507 -5.09 -21.63 -28.41
CA VAL A 507 -4.40 -22.82 -27.92
C VAL A 507 -2.90 -22.70 -28.16
N PHE A 508 -2.44 -22.14 -29.29
CA PHE A 508 -1.02 -21.89 -29.56
C PHE A 508 -0.38 -20.96 -28.51
N TYR A 509 -1.09 -19.90 -28.13
CA TYR A 509 -0.70 -19.01 -27.03
C TYR A 509 -0.66 -19.75 -25.70
N ALA A 510 -1.70 -20.53 -25.37
CA ALA A 510 -1.74 -21.30 -24.13
C ALA A 510 -0.58 -22.31 -24.05
N VAL A 511 -0.26 -22.98 -25.16
CA VAL A 511 0.90 -23.89 -25.25
C VAL A 511 2.22 -23.12 -25.10
N GLY A 512 2.41 -22.00 -25.80
CA GLY A 512 3.60 -21.16 -25.65
C GLY A 512 3.81 -20.68 -24.21
N ARG A 513 2.73 -20.24 -23.54
CA ARG A 513 2.76 -19.89 -22.11
C ARG A 513 3.13 -21.08 -21.22
N ARG A 514 2.63 -22.28 -21.51
CA ARG A 514 2.94 -23.50 -20.75
C ARG A 514 4.35 -24.02 -21.02
N ILE A 515 4.89 -23.83 -22.23
CA ILE A 515 6.31 -24.08 -22.55
C ILE A 515 7.19 -23.14 -21.73
N ALA A 516 6.89 -21.84 -21.74
CA ALA A 516 7.62 -20.85 -20.93
C ALA A 516 7.56 -21.15 -19.42
N LYS A 517 6.46 -21.75 -18.93
CA LYS A 517 6.31 -22.21 -17.54
C LYS A 517 6.99 -23.56 -17.25
N GLY A 518 7.53 -24.26 -18.25
CA GLY A 518 8.13 -25.59 -18.10
C GLY A 518 7.11 -26.72 -17.88
N GLU A 519 5.82 -26.49 -18.13
CA GLU A 519 4.76 -27.50 -18.01
C GLU A 519 4.76 -28.48 -19.20
N ILE A 520 5.30 -28.05 -20.34
CA ILE A 520 5.43 -28.85 -21.56
C ILE A 520 6.91 -28.95 -21.92
N THR A 521 7.52 -30.11 -21.65
CA THR A 521 8.94 -30.37 -21.88
C THR A 521 9.21 -31.55 -22.82
N SER A 522 8.30 -32.52 -22.91
CA SER A 522 8.51 -33.76 -23.69
C SER A 522 7.31 -34.19 -24.56
N SER A 523 6.21 -33.44 -24.55
CA SER A 523 4.98 -33.74 -25.31
C SER A 523 4.65 -32.71 -26.39
N VAL A 524 5.66 -31.96 -26.86
CA VAL A 524 5.48 -30.91 -27.86
C VAL A 524 4.97 -31.46 -29.20
N ASP A 525 5.31 -32.71 -29.52
CA ASP A 525 4.88 -33.41 -30.74
C ASP A 525 3.36 -33.44 -30.92
N ALA A 526 2.61 -33.52 -29.81
CA ALA A 526 1.14 -33.50 -29.82
C ALA A 526 0.56 -32.16 -30.30
N PHE A 527 1.35 -31.09 -30.24
CA PHE A 527 0.96 -29.73 -30.63
C PHE A 527 1.61 -29.27 -31.95
N VAL A 528 2.45 -30.10 -32.58
CA VAL A 528 3.09 -29.76 -33.87
C VAL A 528 2.09 -29.47 -35.00
N PRO A 529 0.98 -30.23 -35.17
CA PRO A 529 -0.02 -29.91 -36.19
C PRO A 529 -0.64 -28.52 -36.00
N LEU A 530 -0.88 -28.13 -34.75
CA LEU A 530 -1.40 -26.81 -34.37
C LEU A 530 -0.42 -25.70 -34.74
N ALA A 531 0.86 -25.84 -34.35
CA ALA A 531 1.88 -24.85 -34.68
C ALA A 531 2.04 -24.67 -36.20
N ARG A 532 2.03 -25.77 -36.96
CA ARG A 532 2.08 -25.71 -38.43
C ARG A 532 0.89 -24.93 -39.02
N SER A 533 -0.31 -25.16 -38.50
CA SER A 533 -1.53 -24.49 -38.93
C SER A 533 -1.43 -22.97 -38.72
N VAL A 534 -0.98 -22.53 -37.55
CA VAL A 534 -0.82 -21.09 -37.22
C VAL A 534 0.26 -20.45 -38.09
N LEU A 535 1.43 -21.08 -38.22
CA LEU A 535 2.57 -20.50 -38.93
C LEU A 535 2.31 -20.36 -40.44
N ALA A 536 1.55 -21.28 -41.04
CA ALA A 536 1.17 -21.20 -42.45
C ALA A 536 0.27 -20.00 -42.80
N ARG A 537 -0.29 -19.29 -41.80
CA ARG A 537 -1.16 -18.12 -41.99
C ARG A 537 -0.46 -16.78 -41.74
N LEU A 538 0.80 -16.80 -41.27
CA LEU A 538 1.57 -15.58 -41.03
C LEU A 538 2.11 -15.03 -42.35
N ASP A 539 2.04 -13.72 -42.51
CA ASP A 539 2.70 -13.01 -43.60
C ASP A 539 4.19 -12.81 -43.26
N MET A 540 5.07 -13.33 -44.11
CA MET A 540 6.51 -13.36 -43.91
C MET A 540 7.28 -12.49 -44.90
N ASP A 541 6.60 -11.81 -45.82
CA ASP A 541 7.23 -11.13 -46.96
C ASP A 541 8.05 -9.89 -46.55
N GLU A 542 7.71 -9.24 -45.42
CA GLU A 542 8.35 -8.01 -44.92
C GLU A 542 9.01 -8.14 -43.53
N VAL A 543 9.36 -9.36 -43.10
CA VAL A 543 9.84 -9.66 -41.73
C VAL A 543 11.07 -8.86 -41.27
N GLU A 544 11.87 -8.32 -42.20
CA GLU A 544 13.01 -7.43 -41.91
C GLU A 544 12.57 -6.06 -41.36
N TRP A 545 11.35 -5.64 -41.70
CA TRP A 545 10.80 -4.32 -41.42
C TRP A 545 9.57 -4.36 -40.51
N SER A 546 8.75 -5.40 -40.58
CA SER A 546 7.49 -5.53 -39.83
C SER A 546 7.41 -6.85 -39.05
N LEU A 547 6.73 -6.82 -37.90
CA LEU A 547 6.44 -8.00 -37.09
C LEU A 547 5.33 -8.82 -37.77
N PRO A 548 5.53 -10.11 -38.12
CA PRO A 548 4.46 -10.98 -38.58
C PRO A 548 3.38 -11.16 -37.49
N VAL A 549 2.09 -11.00 -37.81
CA VAL A 549 1.00 -10.92 -36.81
C VAL A 549 -0.05 -12.06 -36.91
N PRO A 550 -0.63 -12.52 -35.79
CA PRO A 550 -1.75 -13.46 -35.77
C PRO A 550 -3.08 -12.79 -36.17
N TRP A 551 -4.09 -13.56 -36.57
CA TRP A 551 -5.35 -13.01 -37.08
C TRP A 551 -6.39 -12.73 -35.98
N SER A 552 -6.33 -13.45 -34.86
CA SER A 552 -7.34 -13.40 -33.78
C SER A 552 -6.95 -12.51 -32.61
N ARG A 553 -5.89 -11.71 -32.73
CA ARG A 553 -5.42 -10.80 -31.67
C ARG A 553 -5.14 -9.42 -32.26
N SER A 554 -5.50 -8.37 -31.51
CA SER A 554 -5.02 -7.03 -31.80
C SER A 554 -3.52 -6.97 -31.54
N MET A 555 -2.79 -6.22 -32.37
CA MET A 555 -1.37 -5.88 -32.17
C MET A 555 -1.19 -4.38 -31.96
N ASP A 556 -2.28 -3.68 -31.60
CA ASP A 556 -2.32 -2.23 -31.48
C ASP A 556 -1.59 -1.73 -30.24
N SER A 557 -1.33 -2.62 -29.27
CA SER A 557 -0.58 -2.32 -28.05
C SER A 557 0.76 -3.04 -28.00
N GLU A 558 1.75 -2.40 -27.39
CA GLU A 558 3.07 -2.99 -27.10
C GLU A 558 2.94 -4.31 -26.32
N LYS A 559 1.97 -4.38 -25.40
CA LYS A 559 1.65 -5.59 -24.65
C LYS A 559 1.30 -6.75 -25.59
N ASP A 560 0.39 -6.54 -26.53
CA ASP A 560 -0.11 -7.62 -27.37
C ASP A 560 0.98 -8.09 -28.35
N GLN A 561 1.78 -7.15 -28.87
CA GLN A 561 2.96 -7.47 -29.68
C GLN A 561 3.96 -8.32 -28.89
N LEU A 562 4.22 -7.98 -27.62
CA LEU A 562 5.19 -8.71 -26.82
C LEU A 562 4.66 -10.08 -26.35
N GLU A 563 3.37 -10.21 -26.04
CA GLU A 563 2.76 -11.52 -25.75
C GLU A 563 2.88 -12.46 -26.95
N TRP A 564 2.72 -11.93 -28.18
CA TRP A 564 2.96 -12.67 -29.41
C TRP A 564 4.43 -13.09 -29.57
N ILE A 565 5.36 -12.13 -29.50
CA ILE A 565 6.80 -12.40 -29.61
C ILE A 565 7.22 -13.44 -28.55
N SER A 566 6.72 -13.31 -27.32
CA SER A 566 7.00 -14.26 -26.23
C SER A 566 6.49 -15.66 -26.55
N ALA A 567 5.26 -15.80 -27.07
CA ALA A 567 4.76 -17.10 -27.49
C ALA A 567 5.67 -17.72 -28.57
N CYS A 568 6.04 -16.95 -29.60
CA CYS A 568 6.93 -17.42 -30.68
C CYS A 568 8.32 -17.81 -30.18
N TRP A 569 8.95 -16.98 -29.34
CA TRP A 569 10.25 -17.29 -28.76
C TRP A 569 10.19 -18.51 -27.83
N ALA A 570 9.11 -18.70 -27.07
CA ALA A 570 8.93 -19.89 -26.24
C ALA A 570 8.85 -21.16 -27.10
N TRP A 571 8.15 -21.12 -28.24
CA TRP A 571 8.16 -22.21 -29.22
C TRP A 571 9.56 -22.51 -29.77
N SER A 572 10.43 -21.49 -29.86
CA SER A 572 11.81 -21.66 -30.32
C SER A 572 12.72 -22.38 -29.31
N LEU A 573 12.31 -22.51 -28.05
CA LEU A 573 12.99 -23.32 -27.04
C LEU A 573 12.80 -24.84 -27.27
N MET A 574 11.90 -25.22 -28.18
CA MET A 574 11.60 -26.61 -28.53
C MET A 574 12.22 -26.99 -29.88
N PRO A 575 12.51 -28.29 -30.13
CA PRO A 575 13.03 -28.73 -31.42
C PRO A 575 12.17 -28.27 -32.60
N THR A 576 12.83 -27.87 -33.70
CA THR A 576 12.13 -27.36 -34.89
C THR A 576 11.15 -28.40 -35.46
N PRO A 577 9.87 -28.04 -35.70
CA PRO A 577 8.89 -28.96 -36.28
C PRO A 577 9.11 -29.26 -37.80
N ARG A 578 10.26 -28.87 -38.39
CA ARG A 578 10.61 -28.86 -39.83
C ARG A 578 9.57 -28.09 -40.66
N LEU A 579 9.86 -26.81 -40.90
CA LEU A 579 9.03 -25.84 -41.63
C LEU A 579 9.85 -25.14 -42.73
N ALA A 580 9.19 -24.51 -43.70
CA ALA A 580 9.85 -23.63 -44.67
C ALA A 580 10.35 -22.34 -43.98
N SER A 581 11.58 -21.92 -44.31
CA SER A 581 12.39 -20.90 -43.62
C SER A 581 12.00 -19.46 -43.93
N GLY A 582 12.31 -18.53 -43.01
CA GLY A 582 12.30 -17.08 -43.26
C GLY A 582 12.28 -16.18 -42.00
N ALA A 583 12.06 -16.73 -40.81
CA ALA A 583 11.67 -15.99 -39.61
C ALA A 583 12.71 -16.01 -38.47
N SER A 584 14.02 -15.94 -38.76
CA SER A 584 15.08 -16.27 -37.79
C SER A 584 14.99 -15.52 -36.46
N TRP A 585 14.58 -14.25 -36.45
CA TRP A 585 14.43 -13.48 -35.21
C TRP A 585 13.04 -13.61 -34.53
N LEU A 586 12.04 -14.17 -35.22
CA LEU A 586 10.76 -14.55 -34.63
C LEU A 586 10.84 -15.92 -33.92
N PHE A 587 11.74 -16.80 -34.39
CA PHE A 587 12.04 -18.11 -33.79
C PHE A 587 13.55 -18.36 -33.68
N PRO A 588 14.28 -17.63 -32.80
CA PRO A 588 15.74 -17.62 -32.75
C PRO A 588 16.40 -18.95 -32.37
N GLY A 589 15.68 -19.85 -31.70
CA GLY A 589 16.17 -21.20 -31.38
C GLY A 589 16.11 -22.21 -32.54
N TRP A 590 15.58 -21.85 -33.72
CA TRP A 590 15.45 -22.77 -34.86
C TRP A 590 16.52 -22.61 -35.94
N ASP A 591 17.32 -21.53 -35.90
CA ASP A 591 18.39 -21.25 -36.85
C ASP A 591 19.76 -21.25 -36.17
N ALA A 592 20.76 -21.82 -36.85
CA ALA A 592 22.14 -21.90 -36.33
C ALA A 592 22.94 -20.61 -36.51
N VAL A 593 22.55 -19.76 -37.46
CA VAL A 593 23.22 -18.49 -37.77
C VAL A 593 22.16 -17.40 -37.88
N LEU A 594 22.30 -16.35 -37.07
CA LEU A 594 21.37 -15.23 -37.07
C LEU A 594 21.85 -14.12 -38.02
N PRO A 595 20.95 -13.57 -38.85
CA PRO A 595 21.24 -12.37 -39.64
C PRO A 595 21.27 -11.13 -38.74
N GLN A 596 21.58 -9.97 -39.34
CA GLN A 596 21.48 -8.68 -38.64
C GLN A 596 20.09 -8.51 -38.02
N PRO A 597 19.98 -7.95 -36.80
CA PRO A 597 18.70 -7.76 -36.14
C PRO A 597 17.75 -6.87 -36.97
N PRO A 598 16.48 -7.27 -37.17
CA PRO A 598 15.53 -6.45 -37.90
C PRO A 598 15.20 -5.16 -37.16
N GLY A 599 14.65 -4.18 -37.88
CA GLY A 599 14.33 -2.86 -37.33
C GLY A 599 13.42 -2.94 -36.11
N TRP A 600 12.36 -3.76 -36.19
CA TRP A 600 11.39 -3.95 -35.12
C TRP A 600 12.00 -4.51 -33.84
N LEU A 601 13.06 -5.33 -33.93
CA LEU A 601 13.76 -5.90 -32.77
C LEU A 601 14.80 -4.94 -32.19
N THR A 602 15.46 -4.16 -33.05
CA THR A 602 16.43 -3.15 -32.62
C THR A 602 15.75 -2.00 -31.88
N SER A 603 14.53 -1.66 -32.30
CA SER A 603 13.67 -0.68 -31.62
C SER A 603 12.91 -1.27 -30.43
N LEU A 604 12.87 -2.59 -30.26
CA LEU A 604 12.12 -3.25 -29.19
C LEU A 604 12.76 -2.89 -27.85
N TRP A 605 12.11 -2.03 -27.09
CA TRP A 605 12.53 -1.68 -25.74
C TRP A 605 11.33 -1.12 -24.99
N PRO A 606 11.21 -1.36 -23.67
CA PRO A 606 10.14 -0.76 -22.89
C PRO A 606 10.10 0.76 -23.05
N ASP A 607 8.89 1.32 -23.08
CA ASP A 607 8.67 2.75 -23.15
C ASP A 607 9.44 3.53 -22.06
N LYS A 608 9.70 4.82 -22.34
CA LYS A 608 10.57 5.67 -21.52
C LYS A 608 10.05 5.97 -20.10
N ASP A 609 8.78 5.68 -19.81
CA ASP A 609 8.10 6.05 -18.56
C ASP A 609 7.61 4.82 -17.75
N VAL A 610 8.19 3.65 -17.98
CA VAL A 610 7.77 2.41 -17.31
C VAL A 610 8.40 2.30 -15.91
N GLU A 611 7.63 2.48 -14.83
CA GLU A 611 8.14 2.37 -13.45
C GLU A 611 8.39 0.92 -13.00
N GLN A 612 7.48 0.00 -13.35
CA GLN A 612 7.59 -1.44 -13.08
C GLN A 612 7.50 -2.20 -14.38
N LEU A 613 8.38 -3.18 -14.56
CA LEU A 613 8.38 -3.97 -15.77
C LEU A 613 7.06 -4.76 -15.87
N PRO A 614 6.22 -4.56 -16.90
CA PRO A 614 4.99 -5.29 -17.01
C PRO A 614 5.22 -6.80 -17.12
N ARG A 615 4.25 -7.59 -16.66
CA ARG A 615 4.36 -9.06 -16.64
C ARG A 615 4.73 -9.66 -18.02
N TRP A 616 4.24 -9.08 -19.11
CA TRP A 616 4.58 -9.53 -20.47
C TRP A 616 6.07 -9.30 -20.79
N TRP A 617 6.64 -8.19 -20.36
CA TRP A 617 8.08 -7.91 -20.50
C TRP A 617 8.95 -8.82 -19.63
N GLN A 618 8.50 -9.12 -18.41
CA GLN A 618 9.19 -10.09 -17.55
C GLN A 618 9.25 -11.48 -18.21
N LEU A 619 8.12 -11.94 -18.79
CA LEU A 619 8.04 -13.21 -19.51
C LEU A 619 8.97 -13.21 -20.73
N PHE A 620 8.97 -12.13 -21.52
CA PHE A 620 9.86 -12.00 -22.67
C PHE A 620 11.33 -12.14 -22.27
N PHE A 621 11.81 -11.42 -21.25
CA PHE A 621 13.19 -11.53 -20.82
C PHE A 621 13.54 -12.89 -20.21
N GLN A 622 12.58 -13.60 -19.58
CA GLN A 622 12.80 -14.98 -19.14
C GLN A 622 13.07 -15.90 -20.33
N ILE A 623 12.28 -15.77 -21.39
CA ILE A 623 12.45 -16.57 -22.60
C ILE A 623 13.77 -16.23 -23.32
N ALA A 624 14.12 -14.94 -23.40
CA ALA A 624 15.39 -14.50 -23.96
C ALA A 624 16.60 -15.09 -23.22
N GLU A 625 16.50 -15.25 -21.91
CA GLU A 625 17.54 -15.89 -21.11
C GLU A 625 17.63 -17.39 -21.33
N GLU A 626 16.50 -18.11 -21.35
CA GLU A 626 16.51 -19.54 -21.68
C GLU A 626 17.19 -19.78 -23.02
N TRP A 627 16.96 -18.90 -24.00
CA TRP A 627 17.65 -18.97 -25.28
C TRP A 627 19.16 -18.67 -25.17
N VAL A 628 19.56 -17.60 -24.47
CA VAL A 628 20.98 -17.23 -24.31
C VAL A 628 21.78 -18.27 -23.53
N LYS A 629 21.15 -19.05 -22.64
CA LYS A 629 21.83 -20.12 -21.87
C LYS A 629 22.55 -21.11 -22.78
N ASP A 630 21.94 -21.48 -23.90
CA ASP A 630 22.45 -22.52 -24.80
C ASP A 630 23.47 -22.00 -25.84
N LEU A 631 23.75 -20.69 -25.87
CA LEU A 631 24.74 -20.11 -26.79
C LEU A 631 26.18 -20.29 -26.30
N ASP A 632 27.09 -20.79 -27.13
CA ASP A 632 28.50 -20.95 -26.73
C ASP A 632 29.23 -19.61 -26.53
N ALA A 633 28.93 -18.62 -27.37
CA ALA A 633 29.54 -17.29 -27.37
C ALA A 633 28.50 -16.19 -27.64
N PRO A 634 28.71 -14.95 -27.19
CA PRO A 634 27.81 -13.84 -27.50
C PRO A 634 27.85 -13.51 -29.01
N PRO A 635 26.70 -13.47 -29.70
CA PRO A 635 26.61 -12.95 -31.08
C PRO A 635 27.27 -11.58 -31.29
N PRO A 636 27.82 -11.29 -32.48
CA PRO A 636 28.24 -9.94 -32.84
C PRO A 636 27.01 -9.02 -33.03
N ASP A 637 27.18 -7.70 -32.84
CA ASP A 637 26.15 -6.67 -33.06
C ASP A 637 24.80 -6.97 -32.38
N VAL A 638 24.81 -6.82 -31.06
CA VAL A 638 23.76 -7.34 -30.17
C VAL A 638 22.64 -6.32 -29.97
N PRO A 639 21.36 -6.69 -30.21
CA PRO A 639 20.22 -5.86 -29.83
C PRO A 639 20.23 -5.53 -28.34
N ARG A 640 19.83 -4.31 -28.01
CA ARG A 640 19.75 -3.82 -26.63
C ARG A 640 19.01 -4.79 -25.69
N VAL A 641 17.94 -5.45 -26.17
CA VAL A 641 17.13 -6.45 -25.43
C VAL A 641 17.91 -7.64 -24.89
N LEU A 642 19.08 -7.96 -25.47
CA LEU A 642 19.90 -9.10 -25.02
C LEU A 642 20.99 -8.71 -24.00
N LYS A 643 21.31 -7.41 -23.82
CA LYS A 643 22.36 -6.96 -22.88
C LYS A 643 22.11 -7.46 -21.45
N MET A 644 20.84 -7.53 -21.03
CA MET A 644 20.49 -8.07 -19.71
C MET A 644 20.76 -9.57 -19.61
N ALA A 645 20.35 -10.36 -20.62
CA ALA A 645 20.63 -11.80 -20.65
C ALA A 645 22.13 -12.10 -20.64
N TYR A 646 22.96 -11.21 -21.18
CA TYR A 646 24.42 -11.34 -21.17
C TYR A 646 24.99 -11.09 -19.78
N LEU A 647 24.56 -10.03 -19.10
CA LEU A 647 24.93 -9.78 -17.71
C LEU A 647 24.49 -10.94 -16.81
N VAL A 648 23.29 -11.51 -17.06
CA VAL A 648 22.82 -12.72 -16.38
C VAL A 648 23.74 -13.91 -16.64
N LYS A 649 24.11 -14.19 -17.90
CA LYS A 649 25.02 -15.30 -18.21
C LYS A 649 26.43 -15.09 -17.64
N ALA A 650 26.93 -13.85 -17.63
CA ALA A 650 28.21 -13.49 -17.03
C ALA A 650 28.20 -13.63 -15.50
N ALA A 651 27.11 -13.22 -14.85
CA ALA A 651 26.86 -13.46 -13.44
C ALA A 651 26.90 -14.96 -13.11
N HIS A 652 26.40 -15.82 -14.00
CA HIS A 652 26.47 -17.29 -13.87
C HIS A 652 27.85 -17.89 -14.21
N GLY A 653 28.81 -17.08 -14.65
CA GLY A 653 30.16 -17.51 -14.97
C GLY A 653 30.31 -18.11 -16.37
N GLY A 654 29.29 -17.96 -17.24
CA GLY A 654 29.37 -18.38 -18.63
C GLY A 654 30.38 -17.54 -19.41
N TRP A 655 30.44 -16.23 -19.15
CA TRP A 655 31.31 -15.26 -19.82
C TRP A 655 31.93 -14.26 -18.84
N GLN A 656 32.97 -13.56 -19.28
CA GLN A 656 33.58 -12.44 -18.54
C GLN A 656 32.83 -11.14 -18.81
N ALA A 657 32.42 -10.44 -17.74
CA ALA A 657 31.70 -9.17 -17.84
C ALA A 657 32.58 -8.05 -18.38
N GLN A 658 32.07 -7.28 -19.35
CA GLN A 658 32.78 -6.14 -19.95
C GLN A 658 32.16 -4.80 -19.51
N PRO A 659 32.97 -3.74 -19.30
CA PRO A 659 32.43 -2.42 -18.95
C PRO A 659 31.41 -1.89 -19.96
N SER A 660 31.58 -2.21 -21.25
CA SER A 660 30.68 -1.77 -22.33
C SER A 660 29.30 -2.40 -22.30
N TRP A 661 29.09 -3.47 -21.52
CA TRP A 661 27.76 -4.06 -21.36
C TRP A 661 26.86 -3.25 -20.43
N TRP A 662 27.45 -2.36 -19.61
CA TRP A 662 26.72 -1.38 -18.81
C TRP A 662 26.32 -0.14 -19.63
N ASP A 663 26.92 0.04 -20.81
CA ASP A 663 26.58 1.13 -21.72
C ASP A 663 25.15 0.99 -22.21
N GLU A 664 24.45 2.13 -22.28
CA GLU A 664 23.03 2.24 -22.69
C GLU A 664 22.03 1.56 -21.73
N LEU A 665 22.51 1.00 -20.60
CA LEU A 665 21.67 0.54 -19.48
C LEU A 665 21.42 1.67 -18.47
N LEU A 666 22.43 2.49 -18.14
CA LEU A 666 22.25 3.71 -17.35
C LEU A 666 22.10 4.92 -18.29
N HIS A 667 20.86 5.29 -18.61
CA HIS A 667 20.52 6.61 -19.17
C HIS A 667 19.49 7.26 -18.25
N PHE A 668 19.58 8.60 -18.11
CA PHE A 668 18.92 9.43 -17.09
C PHE A 668 17.38 9.30 -17.01
N ASP A 669 16.75 8.60 -17.95
CA ASP A 669 15.30 8.49 -18.08
C ASP A 669 14.73 7.11 -17.70
N ASN A 670 15.53 6.08 -17.34
CA ASN A 670 14.98 4.70 -17.23
C ASN A 670 15.72 3.78 -16.23
N ILE A 671 15.55 4.00 -14.91
CA ILE A 671 16.33 3.30 -13.87
C ILE A 671 15.52 2.23 -13.10
N GLY A 672 14.21 2.39 -12.90
CA GLY A 672 13.43 1.58 -11.94
C GLY A 672 13.32 0.07 -12.25
N TRP A 673 13.00 -0.29 -13.49
CA TRP A 673 12.67 -1.67 -13.86
C TRP A 673 13.89 -2.51 -14.29
N ILE A 674 14.92 -1.88 -14.89
CA ILE A 674 16.19 -2.55 -15.24
C ILE A 674 16.85 -3.08 -13.97
N ASP A 675 16.75 -2.29 -12.91
CA ASP A 675 17.22 -2.63 -11.59
C ASP A 675 16.53 -3.90 -11.06
N GLU A 676 15.22 -4.05 -11.19
CA GLU A 676 14.50 -5.28 -10.79
C GLU A 676 14.83 -6.47 -11.69
N ALA A 677 14.84 -6.25 -13.00
CA ALA A 677 15.07 -7.29 -13.99
C ALA A 677 16.48 -7.90 -13.89
N LEU A 678 17.50 -7.12 -13.54
CA LEU A 678 18.85 -7.63 -13.33
C LEU A 678 19.01 -8.24 -11.93
N VAL A 679 18.61 -7.52 -10.88
CA VAL A 679 18.85 -7.91 -9.48
C VAL A 679 18.13 -9.21 -9.10
N ASP A 680 16.87 -9.39 -9.53
CA ASP A 680 16.10 -10.59 -9.20
C ASP A 680 16.72 -11.85 -9.84
N LYS A 681 17.32 -11.69 -11.02
CA LYS A 681 17.84 -12.79 -11.84
C LYS A 681 19.23 -13.26 -11.47
N PHE A 682 19.99 -12.45 -10.73
CA PHE A 682 21.25 -12.89 -10.17
C PHE A 682 21.09 -13.88 -9.01
N GLY A 683 19.87 -13.98 -8.45
CA GLY A 683 19.44 -15.01 -7.51
C GLY A 683 20.16 -15.00 -6.16
N LYS A 684 19.43 -15.03 -5.03
CA LYS A 684 20.06 -14.93 -3.69
C LYS A 684 21.14 -16.00 -3.42
N ALA A 685 21.00 -17.20 -4.00
CA ALA A 685 21.94 -18.31 -3.81
C ALA A 685 23.28 -18.11 -4.56
N MET A 686 23.29 -17.37 -5.66
CA MET A 686 24.48 -17.09 -6.48
C MET A 686 24.88 -15.61 -6.44
N ALA A 687 24.13 -14.76 -5.74
CA ALA A 687 24.30 -13.31 -5.67
C ALA A 687 25.73 -12.91 -5.34
N GLN A 688 26.37 -13.62 -4.42
CA GLN A 688 27.75 -13.35 -4.04
C GLN A 688 28.75 -13.61 -5.19
N GLU A 689 28.68 -14.76 -5.85
CA GLU A 689 29.59 -15.09 -6.95
C GLU A 689 29.28 -14.28 -8.21
N ALA A 690 28.00 -14.00 -8.47
CA ALA A 690 27.55 -13.07 -9.49
C ALA A 690 28.13 -11.67 -9.25
N ALA A 691 27.96 -11.12 -8.04
CA ALA A 691 28.47 -9.81 -7.69
C ALA A 691 29.99 -9.76 -7.77
N LYS A 692 30.72 -10.80 -7.34
CA LYS A 692 32.18 -10.88 -7.52
C LYS A 692 32.62 -10.81 -8.98
N ARG A 693 31.87 -11.46 -9.88
CA ARG A 693 32.15 -11.48 -11.33
C ARG A 693 31.85 -10.14 -11.99
N LEU A 694 30.85 -9.41 -11.47
CA LEU A 694 30.40 -8.13 -12.03
C LEU A 694 31.11 -6.91 -11.43
N TRP A 695 31.53 -6.99 -10.17
CA TRP A 695 32.08 -5.86 -9.39
C TRP A 695 33.30 -5.16 -10.04
N PRO A 696 34.31 -5.87 -10.58
CA PRO A 696 35.45 -5.21 -11.22
C PRO A 696 35.05 -4.41 -12.47
N SER A 697 34.14 -4.96 -13.29
CA SER A 697 33.60 -4.29 -14.48
C SER A 697 32.78 -3.06 -14.08
N TYR A 698 31.94 -3.20 -13.05
CA TYR A 698 31.10 -2.11 -12.54
C TYR A 698 31.91 -0.96 -11.92
N LEU A 699 32.83 -1.25 -11.01
CA LEU A 699 33.63 -0.21 -10.34
C LEU A 699 34.60 0.47 -11.31
N GLY A 700 35.16 -0.28 -12.27
CA GLY A 700 35.97 0.29 -13.34
C GLY A 700 35.20 1.29 -14.19
N TRP A 701 33.93 0.99 -14.48
CA TRP A 701 33.00 1.90 -15.13
C TRP A 701 32.64 3.09 -14.23
N GLU A 702 32.32 2.87 -12.95
CA GLU A 702 31.94 3.92 -11.97
C GLU A 702 33.07 4.94 -11.74
N ALA A 703 34.31 4.47 -11.49
CA ALA A 703 35.45 5.29 -11.11
C ALA A 703 36.18 5.96 -12.29
N ALA A 704 35.90 5.54 -13.53
CA ALA A 704 36.49 6.16 -14.73
C ALA A 704 36.02 7.61 -14.95
N GLU A 705 34.94 8.04 -14.30
CA GLU A 705 34.40 9.40 -14.41
C GLU A 705 35.05 10.34 -13.37
N LYS A 706 35.85 11.29 -13.85
CA LYS A 706 36.76 12.06 -12.98
C LYS A 706 36.23 13.39 -12.45
N THR A 707 35.07 13.91 -12.86
CA THR A 707 34.41 15.11 -12.27
C THR A 707 33.03 15.37 -12.86
N GLY A 708 32.00 15.67 -12.04
CA GLY A 708 30.75 16.28 -12.52
C GLY A 708 29.47 15.91 -11.73
N VAL A 709 28.35 16.56 -12.09
CA VAL A 709 26.97 16.27 -11.62
C VAL A 709 26.54 14.84 -11.98
N GLU A 710 27.15 14.24 -13.02
CA GLU A 710 26.98 12.84 -13.43
C GLU A 710 27.46 11.82 -12.39
N SER A 711 28.33 12.24 -11.44
CA SER A 711 28.72 11.35 -10.34
C SER A 711 27.53 11.01 -9.45
N TRP A 712 26.50 11.86 -9.34
CA TRP A 712 25.37 11.63 -8.42
C TRP A 712 24.45 10.48 -8.85
N SER A 713 24.23 10.30 -10.16
CA SER A 713 23.32 9.26 -10.69
C SER A 713 23.86 7.85 -10.48
N ARG A 714 25.19 7.68 -10.57
CA ARG A 714 25.88 6.42 -10.31
C ARG A 714 25.73 5.98 -8.85
N HIS A 715 25.90 6.90 -7.90
CA HIS A 715 25.76 6.62 -6.47
C HIS A 715 24.33 6.22 -6.06
N SER A 716 23.32 6.67 -6.80
CA SER A 716 21.90 6.35 -6.57
C SER A 716 21.38 5.14 -7.35
N TRP A 717 22.20 4.49 -8.19
CA TRP A 717 21.74 3.39 -9.05
C TRP A 717 21.46 2.10 -8.26
N ARG A 718 20.33 1.37 -8.45
CA ARG A 718 20.05 0.17 -7.63
C ARG A 718 20.92 -1.03 -8.00
N VAL A 719 21.45 -1.14 -9.23
CA VAL A 719 22.48 -2.16 -9.55
C VAL A 719 23.72 -1.98 -8.67
N ARG A 720 24.14 -0.72 -8.44
CA ARG A 720 25.20 -0.41 -7.47
C ARG A 720 24.83 -0.94 -6.10
N ARG A 721 23.59 -0.69 -5.71
CA ARG A 721 23.08 -1.05 -4.40
C ARG A 721 23.10 -2.56 -4.19
N TRP A 722 22.61 -3.32 -5.16
CA TRP A 722 22.64 -4.77 -5.14
C TRP A 722 24.06 -5.35 -5.11
N LEU A 723 24.99 -4.79 -5.89
CA LEU A 723 26.39 -5.21 -5.86
C LEU A 723 26.98 -5.04 -4.47
N LEU A 724 26.81 -3.86 -3.87
CA LEU A 724 27.29 -3.58 -2.52
C LEU A 724 26.60 -4.46 -1.45
N GLU A 725 25.32 -4.80 -1.62
CA GLU A 725 24.60 -5.70 -0.70
C GLU A 725 25.02 -7.17 -0.83
N SER A 726 25.52 -7.59 -2.00
CA SER A 726 25.80 -9.01 -2.32
C SER A 726 27.25 -9.44 -2.10
N LEU A 727 28.19 -8.49 -2.01
CA LEU A 727 29.61 -8.79 -1.92
C LEU A 727 30.09 -9.08 -0.49
N PRO A 728 31.03 -10.04 -0.29
CA PRO A 728 31.68 -10.22 1.00
C PRO A 728 32.62 -9.05 1.23
N ILE A 729 32.35 -8.26 2.27
CA ILE A 729 33.04 -7.00 2.54
C ILE A 729 34.57 -7.16 2.60
N PRO A 730 35.16 -8.17 3.28
CA PRO A 730 36.61 -8.33 3.29
C PRO A 730 37.17 -8.56 1.89
N TRP A 731 36.55 -9.45 1.10
CA TRP A 731 36.97 -9.71 -0.29
C TRP A 731 36.84 -8.46 -1.15
N ALA A 732 35.74 -7.72 -0.99
CA ALA A 732 35.42 -6.57 -1.82
C ALA A 732 36.29 -5.36 -1.50
N ILE A 733 36.85 -5.26 -0.30
CA ILE A 733 37.84 -4.25 0.07
C ILE A 733 39.25 -4.70 -0.36
N ASP A 734 39.57 -5.99 -0.19
CA ASP A 734 40.88 -6.55 -0.54
C ASP A 734 41.13 -6.60 -2.05
N CYS A 735 40.08 -6.74 -2.86
CA CYS A 735 40.18 -6.69 -4.32
C CYS A 735 40.41 -5.26 -4.85
N LEU A 736 40.35 -4.24 -3.99
CA LEU A 736 40.58 -2.85 -4.34
C LEU A 736 42.02 -2.42 -4.05
N ASP A 737 42.56 -1.68 -5.00
CA ASP A 737 43.76 -0.90 -4.76
C ASP A 737 43.49 0.26 -3.76
N VAL A 738 44.55 0.99 -3.41
CA VAL A 738 44.45 2.11 -2.48
C VAL A 738 43.54 3.22 -3.02
N ALA A 739 43.53 3.43 -4.34
CA ALA A 739 42.71 4.44 -4.98
C ALA A 739 41.21 4.12 -4.85
N GLY A 740 40.82 2.86 -5.08
CA GLY A 740 39.44 2.40 -4.90
C GLY A 740 38.93 2.54 -3.46
N ARG A 741 39.76 2.22 -2.46
CA ARG A 741 39.38 2.37 -1.04
C ARG A 741 39.20 3.83 -0.61
N VAL A 742 40.10 4.72 -1.03
CA VAL A 742 39.99 6.16 -0.75
C VAL A 742 38.76 6.77 -1.44
N TYR A 743 38.45 6.31 -2.66
CA TYR A 743 37.24 6.73 -3.38
C TYR A 743 35.97 6.41 -2.58
N LEU A 744 35.80 5.15 -2.14
CA LEU A 744 34.60 4.76 -1.36
C LEU A 744 34.50 5.50 -0.02
N ALA A 745 35.62 5.74 0.67
CA ALA A 745 35.63 6.43 1.97
C ALA A 745 35.38 7.94 1.90
N SER A 746 35.35 8.51 0.69
CA SER A 746 34.94 9.90 0.48
C SER A 746 33.42 10.09 0.59
N PHE A 747 32.64 9.01 0.38
CA PHE A 747 31.17 9.03 0.41
C PHE A 747 30.58 7.83 1.18
N PRO A 748 30.96 7.60 2.46
CA PRO A 748 30.52 6.41 3.20
C PRO A 748 29.00 6.38 3.44
N GLN A 749 28.33 7.53 3.43
CA GLN A 749 26.86 7.63 3.52
C GLN A 749 26.13 7.05 2.30
N THR A 750 26.81 6.85 1.17
CA THR A 750 26.27 6.20 -0.04
C THR A 750 26.58 4.70 -0.07
N LEU A 751 27.18 4.17 0.98
CA LEU A 751 27.48 2.75 1.14
C LEU A 751 26.50 2.12 2.12
N PRO A 752 26.29 0.79 2.03
CA PRO A 752 25.56 0.06 3.04
C PRO A 752 26.25 0.23 4.40
N PRO A 753 25.48 0.37 5.50
CA PRO A 753 25.96 0.41 6.87
C PRO A 753 27.12 -0.52 7.22
N SER A 754 27.04 -1.79 6.79
CA SER A 754 28.01 -2.84 7.10
C SER A 754 29.39 -2.61 6.47
N TRP A 755 29.48 -1.86 5.37
CA TRP A 755 30.74 -1.55 4.71
C TRP A 755 31.54 -0.49 5.43
N ARG A 756 30.85 0.40 6.15
CA ARG A 756 31.41 1.65 6.64
C ARG A 756 32.55 1.42 7.64
N GLY A 757 32.40 0.47 8.56
CA GLY A 757 33.41 0.13 9.58
C GLY A 757 34.65 -0.57 9.03
N PRO A 758 34.51 -1.69 8.30
CA PRO A 758 35.63 -2.36 7.64
C PRO A 758 36.39 -1.44 6.67
N LEU A 759 35.67 -0.61 5.92
CA LEU A 759 36.28 0.39 5.03
C LEU A 759 37.10 1.41 5.83
N LEU A 760 36.56 1.91 6.94
CA LEU A 760 37.26 2.84 7.83
C LEU A 760 38.57 2.24 8.37
N LEU A 761 38.54 0.99 8.85
CA LEU A 761 39.72 0.28 9.37
C LEU A 761 40.75 -0.05 8.29
N SER A 762 40.31 -0.31 7.06
CA SER A 762 41.21 -0.58 5.91
C SER A 762 42.10 0.60 5.51
N LEU A 763 41.82 1.79 6.05
CA LEU A 763 42.51 3.06 5.80
C LEU A 763 43.41 3.50 6.96
N ASN A 764 43.79 2.59 7.85
CA ASN A 764 44.58 2.88 9.05
C ASN A 764 45.88 3.69 8.77
N GLU A 765 46.60 3.38 7.70
CA GLU A 765 47.83 4.10 7.34
C GLU A 765 47.56 5.52 6.79
N GLN A 766 46.34 5.76 6.33
CA GLN A 766 45.87 6.98 5.69
C GLN A 766 45.22 7.92 6.70
N TRP A 767 44.89 7.47 7.92
CA TRP A 767 44.37 8.36 8.96
C TRP A 767 45.33 9.48 9.34
N LYS A 768 46.64 9.27 9.14
CA LYS A 768 47.69 10.31 9.33
C LYS A 768 47.54 11.47 8.36
N THR A 769 46.81 11.29 7.25
CA THR A 769 46.58 12.34 6.25
C THR A 769 45.26 13.09 6.49
N ILE A 770 44.50 12.76 7.55
CA ILE A 770 43.31 13.51 7.96
C ILE A 770 43.75 14.85 8.57
N PRO A 771 43.22 16.00 8.11
CA PRO A 771 43.55 17.30 8.69
C PRO A 771 43.14 17.42 10.15
N PHE A 772 43.97 18.09 10.95
CA PHE A 772 43.67 18.38 12.35
C PHE A 772 42.39 19.21 12.49
N GLY A 773 41.46 18.76 13.34
CA GLY A 773 40.15 19.40 13.59
C GLY A 773 38.99 18.86 12.74
N GLU A 774 39.26 17.99 11.76
CA GLU A 774 38.21 17.38 10.91
C GLU A 774 37.78 15.98 11.37
N GLU A 775 38.35 15.47 12.45
CA GLU A 775 38.19 14.09 12.93
C GLU A 775 36.73 13.78 13.28
N PHE A 776 36.05 14.72 13.93
CA PHE A 776 34.63 14.61 14.27
C PHE A 776 33.75 14.55 13.02
N ALA A 777 34.06 15.38 12.03
CA ALA A 777 33.29 15.47 10.79
C ALA A 777 33.55 14.25 9.89
N PHE A 778 34.78 13.73 9.89
CA PHE A 778 35.17 12.52 9.19
C PHE A 778 34.40 11.32 9.73
N LEU A 779 34.47 11.03 11.04
CA LEU A 779 33.75 9.91 11.65
C LEU A 779 32.22 10.06 11.54
N ARG A 780 31.69 11.28 11.64
CA ARG A 780 30.25 11.56 11.50
C ARG A 780 29.66 11.06 10.16
N ARG A 781 30.43 11.05 9.07
CA ARG A 781 29.96 10.64 7.74
C ARG A 781 29.64 9.15 7.66
N PHE A 782 30.29 8.34 8.49
CA PHE A 782 30.07 6.90 8.54
C PHE A 782 28.79 6.53 9.31
N GLY A 783 28.24 7.48 10.09
CA GLY A 783 26.96 7.32 10.78
C GLY A 783 27.00 6.33 11.95
N PRO A 784 25.86 6.12 12.63
CA PRO A 784 25.77 5.32 13.85
C PRO A 784 26.18 3.86 13.70
N THR A 785 26.31 3.39 12.46
CA THR A 785 26.54 1.99 12.11
C THR A 785 27.98 1.53 12.34
N ILE A 786 28.91 2.45 12.64
CA ILE A 786 30.32 2.13 12.93
C ILE A 786 30.65 2.09 14.42
N ALA A 787 29.65 1.96 15.29
CA ALA A 787 29.80 2.10 16.73
C ALA A 787 30.85 1.15 17.33
N ASP A 788 30.96 -0.08 16.84
CA ASP A 788 31.91 -1.09 17.33
C ASP A 788 33.35 -0.75 16.91
N GLU A 789 33.53 -0.21 15.70
CA GLU A 789 34.83 0.21 15.20
C GLU A 789 35.36 1.46 15.92
N LEU A 790 34.46 2.29 16.48
CA LEU A 790 34.86 3.43 17.31
C LEU A 790 35.62 3.01 18.58
N GLU A 791 35.36 1.82 19.13
CA GLU A 791 36.10 1.30 20.30
C GLU A 791 37.55 0.97 19.94
N GLN A 792 37.75 0.37 18.77
CA GLN A 792 39.10 0.09 18.26
C GLN A 792 39.87 1.39 18.00
N LEU A 793 39.16 2.43 17.54
CA LEU A 793 39.71 3.77 17.33
C LEU A 793 40.06 4.47 18.65
N LEU A 794 39.35 4.17 19.74
CA LEU A 794 39.61 4.72 21.07
C LEU A 794 40.97 4.25 21.61
N GLU A 795 41.32 2.98 21.42
CA GLU A 795 42.61 2.42 21.84
C GLU A 795 43.79 2.81 20.94
N HIS A 796 43.51 3.25 19.72
CA HIS A 796 44.55 3.55 18.75
C HIS A 796 45.34 4.83 19.12
N LYS A 797 46.67 4.86 18.86
CA LYS A 797 47.58 5.98 19.18
C LYS A 797 47.44 7.23 18.27
N LEU A 798 46.30 7.39 17.58
CA LEU A 798 46.14 8.40 16.51
C LEU A 798 45.10 9.49 16.86
N LEU A 799 45.06 10.55 16.03
CA LEU A 799 44.25 11.77 16.18
C LEU A 799 42.73 11.53 16.36
N LEU A 800 42.20 10.37 15.97
CA LEU A 800 40.75 10.08 15.96
C LEU A 800 40.15 9.73 17.33
N ARG A 801 40.98 9.50 18.36
CA ARG A 801 40.57 9.01 19.68
C ARG A 801 39.47 9.85 20.33
N GLY A 802 39.67 11.17 20.43
CA GLY A 802 38.70 12.07 21.06
C GLY A 802 37.37 12.19 20.30
N ALA A 803 37.42 12.06 18.97
CA ALA A 803 36.23 12.06 18.13
C ALA A 803 35.43 10.74 18.25
N ALA A 804 36.14 9.61 18.33
CA ALA A 804 35.52 8.31 18.56
C ALA A 804 34.80 8.26 19.91
N ALA A 805 35.48 8.71 20.98
CA ALA A 805 34.89 8.81 22.32
C ALA A 805 33.54 9.55 22.35
N ASN A 806 33.41 10.64 21.59
CA ASN A 806 32.17 11.42 21.49
C ASN A 806 31.04 10.68 20.76
N TRP A 807 31.36 10.02 19.65
CA TRP A 807 30.34 9.36 18.84
C TRP A 807 29.84 8.05 19.45
N ILE A 808 30.68 7.33 20.22
CA ILE A 808 30.23 6.18 21.02
C ILE A 808 29.13 6.64 21.98
N TRP A 809 29.32 7.76 22.69
CA TRP A 809 28.27 8.30 23.58
C TRP A 809 26.98 8.71 22.86
N ARG A 810 27.03 9.19 21.61
CA ARG A 810 25.85 9.66 20.87
C ARG A 810 25.09 8.58 20.14
N TRP A 811 25.79 7.59 19.61
CA TRP A 811 25.20 6.52 18.81
C TRP A 811 24.99 5.24 19.61
N ASN A 812 25.73 5.04 20.70
CA ASN A 812 25.67 3.87 21.55
C ASN A 812 26.04 4.18 23.02
N ALA A 813 25.26 5.04 23.67
CA ALA A 813 25.46 5.44 25.06
C ALA A 813 25.58 4.27 26.07
N PRO A 814 24.81 3.17 25.95
CA PRO A 814 24.95 2.03 26.87
C PRO A 814 26.34 1.42 26.82
N ARG A 815 26.90 1.29 25.61
CA ARG A 815 28.23 0.71 25.41
C ARG A 815 29.35 1.61 25.94
N ALA A 816 29.21 2.92 25.77
CA ALA A 816 30.15 3.88 26.34
C ALA A 816 30.27 3.80 27.87
N GLY A 817 29.14 3.57 28.58
CA GLY A 817 29.13 3.44 30.03
C GLY A 817 29.83 2.18 30.53
N ASP A 818 29.65 1.06 29.83
CA ASP A 818 30.29 -0.22 30.15
C ASP A 818 31.82 -0.14 30.07
N LEU A 819 32.33 0.47 28.99
CA LEU A 819 33.75 0.71 28.78
C LEU A 819 34.37 1.60 29.85
N LEU A 820 33.62 2.57 30.38
CA LEU A 820 34.12 3.51 31.38
C LEU A 820 34.27 2.87 32.77
N GLN A 821 33.41 1.92 33.13
CA GLN A 821 33.44 1.23 34.42
C GLN A 821 34.50 0.12 34.49
N HIS A 822 34.82 -0.48 33.36
CA HIS A 822 35.87 -1.50 33.26
C HIS A 822 37.19 -0.85 32.83
N ALA A 823 37.75 0.01 33.68
CA ALA A 823 38.96 0.78 33.34
C ALA A 823 40.15 -0.10 32.92
N GLU A 824 40.19 -1.36 33.36
CA GLU A 824 41.19 -2.36 33.01
C GLU A 824 41.20 -2.70 31.51
N ALA A 825 40.06 -2.55 30.83
CA ALA A 825 39.88 -2.83 29.41
C ALA A 825 40.44 -1.73 28.50
N LEU A 826 40.78 -0.56 29.06
CA LEU A 826 41.25 0.59 28.32
C LEU A 826 42.64 1.06 28.76
N THR A 827 43.43 1.57 27.82
CA THR A 827 44.65 2.32 28.15
C THR A 827 44.30 3.58 28.96
N ALA A 828 45.22 4.06 29.80
CA ALA A 828 44.98 5.25 30.63
C ALA A 828 44.55 6.47 29.79
N GLU A 829 45.11 6.62 28.59
CA GLU A 829 44.78 7.70 27.67
C GLU A 829 43.40 7.51 27.00
N ALA A 830 43.05 6.30 26.57
CA ALA A 830 41.74 5.97 26.00
C ALA A 830 40.60 6.13 27.01
N TRP A 831 40.83 5.65 28.23
CA TRP A 831 39.92 5.84 29.36
C TRP A 831 39.70 7.32 29.65
N SER A 832 40.78 8.11 29.66
CA SER A 832 40.72 9.55 29.88
C SER A 832 39.89 10.28 28.82
N GLU A 833 40.06 9.96 27.53
CA GLU A 833 39.28 10.56 26.44
C GLU A 833 37.79 10.19 26.50
N LEU A 834 37.46 8.92 26.78
CA LEU A 834 36.08 8.48 26.99
C LEU A 834 35.43 9.13 28.21
N PHE A 835 36.20 9.29 29.28
CA PHE A 835 35.81 9.97 30.51
C PHE A 835 35.51 11.45 30.27
N TYR A 836 36.36 12.15 29.53
CA TYR A 836 36.17 13.56 29.19
C TYR A 836 35.02 13.78 28.19
N ALA A 837 34.76 12.82 27.28
CA ALA A 837 33.66 12.87 26.31
C ALA A 837 32.26 12.57 26.89
N CYS A 838 32.16 12.12 28.14
CA CYS A 838 30.90 11.73 28.76
C CYS A 838 29.88 12.90 28.79
N PRO A 839 28.66 12.71 28.21
CA PRO A 839 27.63 13.74 28.17
C PRO A 839 27.04 13.96 29.57
N THR A 840 26.49 15.15 29.80
CA THR A 840 26.04 15.56 31.14
C THR A 840 24.88 14.71 31.64
N GLU A 841 24.02 14.18 30.76
CA GLU A 841 22.92 13.27 31.10
C GLU A 841 23.43 11.95 31.71
N GLN A 842 24.69 11.58 31.43
CA GLN A 842 25.34 10.35 31.88
C GLN A 842 26.41 10.60 32.96
N LEU A 843 26.48 11.81 33.55
CA LEU A 843 27.46 12.20 34.57
C LEU A 843 27.57 11.26 35.80
N PRO A 844 26.49 10.62 36.30
CA PRO A 844 26.60 9.63 37.37
C PRO A 844 27.53 8.46 37.03
N MET A 845 27.52 8.01 35.77
CA MET A 845 28.38 6.91 35.31
C MET A 845 29.86 7.30 35.36
N ALA A 846 30.19 8.52 34.93
CA ALA A 846 31.56 9.03 35.01
C ALA A 846 32.04 9.23 36.45
N LEU A 847 31.19 9.78 37.33
CA LEU A 847 31.54 9.97 38.73
C LEU A 847 31.82 8.65 39.45
N GLY A 848 30.98 7.63 39.23
CA GLY A 848 31.18 6.29 39.80
C GLY A 848 32.47 5.65 39.31
N ALA A 849 32.78 5.78 38.02
CA ALA A 849 34.02 5.28 37.45
C ALA A 849 35.27 5.96 38.05
N LEU A 850 35.26 7.28 38.26
CA LEU A 850 36.40 7.99 38.88
C LEU A 850 36.58 7.67 40.37
N GLN A 851 35.49 7.39 41.10
CA GLN A 851 35.56 6.96 42.50
C GLN A 851 36.11 5.54 42.63
N ALA A 852 35.76 4.64 41.71
CA ALA A 852 36.29 3.28 41.65
C ALA A 852 37.78 3.26 41.22
N HIS A 853 38.18 4.18 40.35
CA HIS A 853 39.54 4.24 39.80
C HIS A 853 40.16 5.64 39.96
N PRO A 854 40.46 6.07 41.21
CA PRO A 854 40.95 7.42 41.48
C PRO A 854 42.29 7.71 40.81
N ASP A 855 43.13 6.70 40.61
CA ASP A 855 44.50 6.84 40.10
C ASP A 855 44.56 7.05 38.57
N ARG A 856 43.43 6.95 37.86
CA ARG A 856 43.36 7.14 36.40
C ARG A 856 43.51 8.59 35.95
N LEU A 857 43.34 9.55 36.87
CA LEU A 857 43.56 10.98 36.61
C LEU A 857 44.49 11.58 37.67
N THR A 858 45.40 12.45 37.25
CA THR A 858 46.24 13.20 38.18
C THR A 858 45.39 14.14 39.04
N ARG A 859 45.95 14.57 40.18
CA ARG A 859 45.29 15.55 41.06
C ARG A 859 44.91 16.84 40.32
N ALA A 860 45.76 17.31 39.40
CA ALA A 860 45.51 18.51 38.62
C ALA A 860 44.35 18.32 37.63
N GLU A 861 44.31 17.18 36.95
CA GLU A 861 43.24 16.81 35.99
C GLU A 861 41.90 16.59 36.68
N ARG A 862 41.86 15.86 37.80
CA ARG A 862 40.65 15.70 38.62
C ARG A 862 40.13 17.06 39.08
N ALA A 863 41.02 17.93 39.54
CA ALA A 863 40.64 19.27 39.98
C ALA A 863 40.10 20.13 38.82
N ALA A 864 40.68 20.03 37.63
CA ALA A 864 40.21 20.73 36.44
C ALA A 864 38.84 20.20 35.96
N TRP A 865 38.67 18.88 35.89
CA TRP A 865 37.41 18.23 35.51
C TRP A 865 36.27 18.54 36.49
N VAL A 866 36.54 18.45 37.80
CA VAL A 866 35.57 18.82 38.83
C VAL A 866 35.16 20.29 38.65
N ARG A 867 36.11 21.21 38.48
CA ARG A 867 35.80 22.64 38.24
C ARG A 867 34.97 22.84 36.98
N GLN A 868 35.18 22.05 35.93
CA GLN A 868 34.43 22.13 34.66
C GLN A 868 32.98 21.63 34.80
N LYS A 869 32.75 20.53 35.53
CA LYS A 869 31.41 19.90 35.63
C LYS A 869 30.58 20.41 36.81
N LEU A 870 31.21 21.02 37.82
CA LEU A 870 30.54 21.54 39.02
C LEU A 870 29.34 22.46 38.72
N PRO A 871 29.40 23.40 37.75
CA PRO A 871 28.27 24.31 37.46
C PRO A 871 26.96 23.63 37.01
N ALA A 872 27.01 22.40 36.46
CA ALA A 872 25.86 21.68 35.91
C ALA A 872 25.54 20.36 36.65
N SER A 873 26.13 20.16 37.83
CA SER A 873 26.17 18.85 38.50
C SER A 873 24.97 18.51 39.39
N GLY A 874 24.05 19.45 39.62
CA GLY A 874 22.85 19.23 40.44
C GLY A 874 23.17 18.59 41.80
N GLY A 875 22.48 17.51 42.14
CA GLY A 875 22.69 16.75 43.40
C GLY A 875 24.05 16.06 43.52
N LEU A 876 24.85 16.00 42.45
CA LEU A 876 26.19 15.41 42.47
C LEU A 876 27.27 16.41 42.91
N ALA A 877 26.94 17.68 43.13
CA ALA A 877 27.89 18.74 43.47
C ALA A 877 28.72 18.44 44.73
N GLN A 878 28.10 17.86 45.77
CA GLN A 878 28.79 17.51 47.01
C GLN A 878 29.79 16.37 46.81
N SER A 879 29.41 15.35 46.02
CA SER A 879 30.29 14.25 45.64
C SER A 879 31.46 14.70 44.77
N LEU A 880 31.25 15.69 43.89
CA LEU A 880 32.30 16.30 43.09
C LEU A 880 33.27 17.14 43.93
N LEU A 881 32.78 17.93 44.89
CA LEU A 881 33.64 18.70 45.80
C LEU A 881 34.46 17.80 46.74
N ALA A 882 33.89 16.66 47.16
CA ALA A 882 34.61 15.69 47.98
C ALA A 882 35.89 15.17 47.30
N LEU A 883 35.88 15.05 45.96
CA LEU A 883 37.05 14.67 45.17
C LEU A 883 38.20 15.71 45.22
N LEU A 884 37.94 16.96 45.64
CA LEU A 884 38.98 18.00 45.84
C LEU A 884 39.62 17.96 47.23
N HIS A 885 38.93 17.39 48.23
CA HIS A 885 39.28 17.52 49.65
C HIS A 885 39.94 16.30 50.30
N ALA A 886 39.99 15.16 49.60
CA ALA A 886 40.27 13.85 50.20
C ALA A 886 41.66 13.62 50.84
N GLU A 887 42.57 14.60 50.98
CA GLU A 887 43.86 14.40 51.67
C GLU A 887 44.38 15.61 52.46
N ARG A 888 43.77 15.93 53.61
CA ARG A 888 44.40 16.76 54.67
C ARG A 888 43.93 16.35 56.08
N ARG A 889 44.70 15.54 56.84
CA ARG A 889 45.06 15.67 58.29
C ARG A 889 45.80 14.43 58.90
N PRO A 890 46.47 14.54 60.09
CA PRO A 890 47.89 14.17 60.32
C PRO A 890 48.14 13.00 61.31
N ALA A 891 49.42 12.69 61.49
CA ALA A 891 49.99 11.69 62.42
C ALA A 891 49.90 12.06 63.91
N GLU A 892 49.68 11.05 64.77
CA GLU A 892 50.08 10.90 66.20
C GLU A 892 49.41 9.60 66.72
N GLY A 893 50.03 8.63 67.40
CA GLY A 893 51.39 8.40 67.88
C GLY A 893 51.34 7.24 68.89
N LEU A 894 52.46 6.55 69.13
CA LEU A 894 52.79 5.98 70.44
C LEU A 894 54.30 5.72 70.53
N ALA A 895 54.80 6.03 71.72
CA ALA A 895 56.16 6.43 72.01
C ALA A 895 57.02 5.31 72.59
N SER A 896 58.34 5.55 72.50
CA SER A 896 59.42 5.13 73.40
C SER A 896 59.60 3.64 73.75
N GLY A 897 60.68 3.07 73.21
CA GLY A 897 61.49 2.02 73.83
C GLY A 897 62.95 2.25 73.46
N SER A 898 63.81 2.47 74.46
CA SER A 898 65.23 2.81 74.30
C SER A 898 66.14 1.58 74.20
N ALA A 899 67.32 1.81 73.63
CA ALA A 899 68.63 1.20 73.92
C ALA A 899 68.88 -0.27 73.51
N ALA A 900 69.69 -0.46 72.47
CA ALA A 900 71.11 -0.84 72.53
C ALA A 900 71.75 -0.68 71.13
#